data_AF-A0A8K0MR85-F1
#
_entry.id   AF-A0A8K0MR85-F1
#
_cell.length_a   1.000
_cell.length_b   1.000
_cell.length_c   1.000
_cell.angle_alpha   90.00
_cell.angle_beta   90.00
_cell.angle_gamma   90.00
#
_symmetry.space_group_name_H-M   'P 1'
#
loop_
_entity.id
_entity.type
_entity.pdbx_description
1 polymer ?
#
loop_
_entity_poly.entity_id
_entity_poly.type
_entity_poly.pdbx_seq_one_letter_code
_entity_poly.pdbx_strand_id
1 'polypeptide(L)'
;MAPLAHYFLFVLIILAVSSASVTTRSAGSEAEALLQWKDSLHNPSDLSLLSWKLLRPHNYSSGHHDMKSRGGNCCRWTGIVCNRYGSVMKINLTSSNLRGTLQNFSFSSFPNLHTFVLYNHSLYGSIPSHISNLSRLTYLDLRMNHFSGNIPSEMGLLTSLRVIYLSMNDLNGSLPLIISSIRNLSSLSILTMGANKISDFIPQEIGRLKSLVELWLFENHLVNSIPASIGNLSHLSILSLYTNKITGSIPRELGKLESLTELYLDGNHLTGSIPQAFGNLSSLDEIDLNDNCLTGSIPASIGNLSNLTGLYLYGNQLSHLVPSALGNLVKLRYLELGNNQFSGPIPSEIGKLKSVIWLSFYGNKVTGSIPLELNNLTNLEYLQLQANLLSGDLPENICFGGKLKEFYASYNNFTPTIQKRLKSCTTLIRIELQANQLTGNISEVFGIYPNLYYMDLSNNKFYGELSEMWGRYNNLSMLNISNNEISGQLPVELGKASQLRILDLSSNLLEKIPKELGQLKLLFSLKLNNNSLSSGVPTEIGMLLELRQLDLSSNNLSGPIPQDLANCSKLIYLNMSKNKFSEIIPFQIGKLGSLQNLDLSHNLLGGELPLELENLHNLETLDLSHNNLTGFIPSTYKEMLSLTSVDISYNQLEGPLPQIKAFTEASAQALENNKDLCGNNTSLKPCPTPKEKNKKLGAFYIIVLISGTLIILLLITVGILIIHHKRETNIDEPGEPQIETLFAAWRHDGKKIHEEIIEATENFESKYCIGVGGYGSVYKSLLSTGEVVAVKKFHENSGVLSQESFKSEISALTKVRHRNIIKLLGYCSHRRHSFLVYEFMEEEA
;
A
#
# COMPACT_ATOMS: atom_id res chain seq x y z
N MET A 1 45.64 5.01 -81.90
CA MET A 1 46.82 4.50 -81.17
C MET A 1 46.64 4.84 -79.70
N ALA A 2 47.03 3.93 -78.81
CA ALA A 2 47.36 4.27 -77.41
C ALA A 2 48.85 4.76 -77.38
N PRO A 3 49.53 5.11 -76.26
CA PRO A 3 49.40 4.48 -74.94
C PRO A 3 49.45 5.36 -73.68
N LEU A 4 48.96 4.71 -72.61
CA LEU A 4 49.48 4.66 -71.24
C LEU A 4 50.76 5.45 -70.93
N ALA A 5 50.74 6.20 -69.82
CA ALA A 5 51.93 6.53 -69.02
C ALA A 5 51.59 6.80 -67.55
N HIS A 6 50.66 7.72 -67.28
CA HIS A 6 50.45 8.27 -65.93
C HIS A 6 49.49 7.47 -65.02
N TYR A 7 48.80 6.45 -65.54
CA TYR A 7 47.86 5.64 -64.75
C TYR A 7 48.52 4.52 -63.92
N PHE A 8 49.83 4.28 -64.08
CA PHE A 8 50.49 3.08 -63.53
C PHE A 8 51.12 3.29 -62.14
N LEU A 9 51.50 4.53 -61.77
CA LEU A 9 52.25 4.77 -60.53
C LEU A 9 51.37 4.83 -59.28
N PHE A 10 50.11 5.26 -59.40
CA PHE A 10 49.18 5.36 -58.27
C PHE A 10 48.51 4.01 -57.91
N VAL A 11 48.47 3.07 -58.87
CA VAL A 11 47.87 1.74 -58.68
C VAL A 11 48.79 0.80 -57.88
N LEU A 12 50.11 0.96 -57.99
CA LEU A 12 51.08 0.06 -57.35
C LEU A 12 51.18 0.20 -55.82
N ILE A 13 50.82 1.34 -55.23
CA ILE A 13 50.78 1.50 -53.77
C ILE A 13 49.52 0.82 -53.18
N ILE A 14 48.42 0.78 -53.92
CA ILE A 14 47.16 0.13 -53.48
C ILE A 14 47.24 -1.40 -53.59
N LEU A 15 48.07 -1.95 -54.49
CA LEU A 15 48.28 -3.40 -54.61
C LEU A 15 49.36 -3.97 -53.69
N ALA A 16 50.19 -3.15 -53.04
CA ALA A 16 51.30 -3.59 -52.19
C ALA A 16 50.97 -3.77 -50.70
N VAL A 17 49.73 -3.51 -50.26
CA VAL A 17 49.23 -3.86 -48.91
C VAL A 17 48.10 -4.90 -49.01
N SER A 18 48.24 -5.83 -49.96
CA SER A 18 47.32 -6.97 -50.19
C SER A 18 47.82 -8.27 -49.53
N SER A 19 48.64 -8.16 -48.49
CA SER A 19 49.24 -9.30 -47.76
C SER A 19 49.11 -9.21 -46.23
N ALA A 20 48.40 -8.20 -45.70
CA ALA A 20 47.84 -8.31 -44.35
C ALA A 20 46.78 -9.41 -44.38
N SER A 21 46.99 -10.49 -43.61
CA SER A 21 46.13 -11.66 -43.62
C SER A 21 44.76 -11.33 -43.01
N VAL A 22 43.80 -10.98 -43.88
CA VAL A 22 42.38 -11.19 -43.61
C VAL A 22 42.20 -12.69 -43.42
N THR A 23 42.34 -13.11 -42.17
CA THR A 23 41.96 -14.45 -41.75
C THR A 23 40.47 -14.54 -41.93
N THR A 24 40.06 -15.16 -43.04
CA THR A 24 38.70 -15.65 -43.26
C THR A 24 38.43 -16.72 -42.22
N ARG A 25 38.16 -16.28 -40.99
CA ARG A 25 37.78 -17.11 -39.85
C ARG A 25 36.58 -17.90 -40.32
N SER A 26 36.81 -19.19 -40.56
CA SER A 26 35.89 -20.05 -41.28
C SER A 26 34.50 -19.93 -40.69
N ALA A 27 33.47 -19.88 -41.54
CA ALA A 27 32.11 -20.12 -41.10
C ALA A 27 32.09 -21.51 -40.46
N GLY A 28 32.15 -21.56 -39.13
CA GLY A 28 31.97 -22.79 -38.37
C GLY A 28 30.59 -23.33 -38.67
N SER A 29 30.41 -24.64 -38.51
CA SER A 29 29.06 -25.20 -38.61
C SER A 29 28.12 -24.50 -37.62
N GLU A 30 26.83 -24.43 -37.93
CA GLU A 30 25.81 -23.87 -37.02
C GLU A 30 25.89 -24.52 -35.61
N ALA A 31 26.31 -25.79 -35.56
CA ALA A 31 26.64 -26.53 -34.33
C ALA A 31 27.78 -25.89 -33.51
N GLU A 32 28.87 -25.44 -34.14
CA GLU A 32 29.98 -24.74 -33.48
C GLU A 32 29.57 -23.37 -32.96
N ALA A 33 28.76 -22.61 -33.72
CA ALA A 33 28.25 -21.32 -33.29
C ALA A 33 27.34 -21.43 -32.05
N LEU A 34 26.47 -22.45 -32.02
CA LEU A 34 25.64 -22.78 -30.86
C LEU A 34 26.49 -23.22 -29.65
N LEU A 35 27.55 -24.01 -29.85
CA LEU A 35 28.46 -24.42 -28.78
C LEU A 35 29.26 -23.24 -28.21
N GLN A 36 29.80 -22.35 -29.06
CA GLN A 36 30.50 -21.15 -28.62
C GLN A 36 29.62 -20.22 -27.78
N TRP A 37 28.34 -20.07 -28.14
CA TRP A 37 27.40 -19.32 -27.30
C TRP A 37 27.14 -20.04 -25.97
N LYS A 38 26.86 -21.35 -25.99
CA LYS A 38 26.66 -22.17 -24.79
C LYS A 38 27.84 -22.07 -23.82
N ASP A 39 29.07 -22.21 -24.32
CA ASP A 39 30.28 -22.15 -23.50
C ASP A 39 30.53 -20.74 -22.91
N SER A 40 29.83 -19.72 -23.40
CA SER A 40 29.82 -18.35 -22.83
C SER A 40 28.69 -18.06 -21.84
N LEU A 41 27.76 -19.00 -21.62
CA LEU A 41 26.72 -18.88 -20.61
C LEU A 41 27.28 -19.19 -19.21
N HIS A 42 26.72 -18.55 -18.19
CA HIS A 42 27.07 -18.80 -16.79
C HIS A 42 26.50 -20.14 -16.34
N ASN A 43 27.40 -21.02 -15.86
CA ASN A 43 27.12 -22.39 -15.46
C ASN A 43 26.44 -23.25 -16.56
N PRO A 44 27.13 -23.54 -17.68
CA PRO A 44 26.58 -24.22 -18.86
C PRO A 44 26.35 -25.74 -18.67
N SER A 45 26.34 -26.19 -17.40
CA SER A 45 26.06 -27.55 -16.95
C SER A 45 24.55 -27.86 -16.82
N ASP A 46 23.69 -26.87 -17.11
CA ASP A 46 22.24 -27.01 -17.01
C ASP A 46 21.70 -28.20 -17.83
N LEU A 47 20.73 -28.92 -17.24
CA LEU A 47 20.11 -30.12 -17.79
C LEU A 47 19.53 -29.87 -19.21
N SER A 48 19.02 -28.66 -19.44
CA SER A 48 18.42 -28.22 -20.71
C SER A 48 19.35 -28.35 -21.92
N LEU A 49 20.63 -28.00 -21.78
CA LEU A 49 21.62 -27.99 -22.88
C LEU A 49 22.53 -29.24 -22.90
N LEU A 50 22.22 -30.30 -22.14
CA LEU A 50 23.06 -31.51 -22.09
C LEU A 50 23.18 -32.25 -23.43
N SER A 51 22.19 -32.11 -24.32
CA SER A 51 22.20 -32.69 -25.66
C SER A 51 23.11 -31.94 -26.65
N TRP A 52 23.45 -30.68 -26.36
CA TRP A 52 24.33 -29.84 -27.18
C TRP A 52 25.78 -30.30 -27.03
N LYS A 53 26.14 -31.34 -27.79
CA LYS A 53 27.45 -31.99 -27.83
C LYS A 53 27.70 -32.53 -29.24
N LEU A 54 28.94 -32.47 -29.72
CA LEU A 54 29.37 -33.17 -30.92
C LEU A 54 29.43 -34.68 -30.65
N LEU A 55 28.70 -35.47 -31.44
CA LEU A 55 28.83 -36.93 -31.41
C LEU A 55 30.20 -37.33 -31.95
N ARG A 56 30.96 -38.11 -31.18
CA ARG A 56 32.20 -38.73 -31.70
C ARG A 56 31.83 -39.77 -32.78
N PRO A 57 32.62 -39.91 -33.86
CA PRO A 57 32.48 -41.04 -34.76
C PRO A 57 32.68 -42.34 -33.97
N HIS A 58 31.75 -43.29 -34.10
CA HIS A 58 32.04 -44.67 -33.72
C HIS A 58 33.04 -45.25 -34.72
N ASN A 59 34.01 -46.04 -34.22
CA ASN A 59 34.94 -46.78 -35.07
C ASN A 59 34.18 -47.83 -35.90
N TYR A 60 33.88 -47.51 -37.15
CA TYR A 60 33.47 -48.48 -38.17
C TYR A 60 34.38 -48.37 -39.39
N SER A 61 35.18 -49.41 -39.59
CA SER A 61 36.25 -49.47 -40.60
C SER A 61 35.71 -49.95 -41.95
N SER A 62 34.96 -49.11 -42.65
CA SER A 62 34.58 -49.34 -44.06
C SER A 62 34.37 -48.00 -44.77
N GLY A 63 35.22 -47.67 -45.73
CA GLY A 63 35.21 -46.36 -46.39
C GLY A 63 34.38 -46.31 -47.66
N HIS A 64 33.73 -45.18 -47.90
CA HIS A 64 33.77 -44.48 -49.19
C HIS A 64 33.58 -42.98 -48.96
N HIS A 65 33.93 -42.15 -49.95
CA HIS A 65 33.96 -40.69 -49.79
C HIS A 65 32.55 -40.07 -49.74
N ASP A 66 32.25 -39.33 -48.67
CA ASP A 66 31.41 -38.13 -48.75
C ASP A 66 31.95 -37.06 -47.78
N MET A 67 32.56 -35.99 -48.33
CA MET A 67 33.37 -35.04 -47.56
C MET A 67 32.57 -33.84 -47.03
N LYS A 68 31.36 -34.10 -46.50
CA LYS A 68 30.45 -33.06 -45.98
C LYS A 68 29.98 -33.25 -44.53
N SER A 69 30.22 -34.40 -43.89
CA SER A 69 29.64 -34.76 -42.58
C SER A 69 30.59 -34.63 -41.38
N ARG A 70 31.46 -33.62 -41.35
CA ARG A 70 32.39 -33.38 -40.20
C ARG A 70 31.82 -32.51 -39.07
N GLY A 71 30.67 -31.85 -39.26
CA GLY A 71 29.90 -31.26 -38.18
C GLY A 71 28.94 -32.27 -37.56
N GLY A 72 28.88 -32.35 -36.23
CA GLY A 72 27.87 -33.16 -35.54
C GLY A 72 26.47 -32.59 -35.78
N ASN A 73 25.49 -33.44 -36.11
CA ASN A 73 24.17 -33.00 -36.54
C ASN A 73 23.37 -32.35 -35.39
N CYS A 74 23.48 -31.01 -35.27
CA CYS A 74 22.79 -30.20 -34.25
C CYS A 74 21.26 -30.19 -34.39
N CYS A 75 20.70 -30.65 -35.50
CA CYS A 75 19.26 -30.82 -35.71
C CYS A 75 18.63 -31.92 -34.82
N ARG A 76 19.44 -32.58 -33.97
CA ARG A 76 19.02 -33.51 -32.92
C ARG A 76 19.16 -32.95 -31.50
N TRP A 77 19.57 -31.69 -31.35
CA TRP A 77 19.77 -31.05 -30.05
C TRP A 77 18.47 -30.44 -29.51
N THR A 78 18.35 -30.35 -28.18
CA THR A 78 17.18 -29.77 -27.50
C THR A 78 16.95 -28.35 -28.00
N GLY A 79 15.73 -28.07 -28.47
CA GLY A 79 15.33 -26.74 -28.95
C GLY A 79 15.75 -26.39 -30.38
N ILE A 80 16.54 -27.24 -31.07
CA ILE A 80 17.04 -26.96 -32.42
C ILE A 80 16.20 -27.70 -33.46
N VAL A 81 15.71 -26.98 -34.47
CA VAL A 81 14.99 -27.56 -35.62
C VAL A 81 15.59 -27.02 -36.92
N CYS A 82 15.86 -27.92 -37.87
CA CYS A 82 16.48 -27.62 -39.15
C CYS A 82 15.52 -27.79 -40.33
N ASN A 83 15.88 -27.14 -41.45
CA ASN A 83 15.25 -27.33 -42.74
C ASN A 83 15.67 -28.66 -43.40
N ARG A 84 15.07 -28.99 -44.54
CA ARG A 84 15.34 -30.23 -45.31
C ARG A 84 16.79 -30.42 -45.81
N TYR A 85 17.64 -29.39 -45.67
CA TYR A 85 19.06 -29.43 -46.01
C TYR A 85 19.98 -29.50 -44.79
N GLY A 86 19.42 -29.63 -43.58
CA GLY A 86 20.17 -29.74 -42.33
C GLY A 86 20.67 -28.41 -41.75
N SER A 87 20.17 -27.26 -42.24
CA SER A 87 20.49 -25.95 -41.67
C SER A 87 19.39 -25.44 -40.74
N VAL A 88 19.78 -24.87 -39.59
CA VAL A 88 18.90 -24.44 -38.50
C VAL A 88 17.88 -23.39 -38.99
N MET A 89 16.60 -23.67 -38.74
CA MET A 89 15.49 -22.75 -39.05
C MET A 89 14.69 -22.28 -37.84
N LYS A 90 14.76 -23.00 -36.71
CA LYS A 90 14.15 -22.59 -35.46
C LYS A 90 15.06 -22.96 -34.29
N ILE A 91 15.26 -22.00 -33.39
CA ILE A 91 15.83 -22.17 -32.07
C ILE A 91 14.70 -21.83 -31.09
N ASN A 92 14.30 -22.79 -30.26
CA ASN A 92 13.38 -22.59 -29.16
C ASN A 92 13.95 -23.20 -27.88
N LEU A 93 14.47 -22.34 -27.02
CA LEU A 93 14.75 -22.66 -25.63
C LEU A 93 13.69 -21.92 -24.81
N THR A 94 13.06 -22.61 -23.86
CA THR A 94 11.96 -22.09 -23.05
C THR A 94 12.13 -22.66 -21.64
N SER A 95 12.06 -21.81 -20.62
CA SER A 95 12.13 -22.23 -19.20
C SER A 95 13.37 -23.08 -18.86
N SER A 96 14.47 -22.85 -19.57
CA SER A 96 15.73 -23.62 -19.48
C SER A 96 16.74 -23.03 -18.49
N ASN A 97 16.31 -22.11 -17.62
CA ASN A 97 17.09 -21.43 -16.55
C ASN A 97 18.46 -20.80 -16.98
N LEU A 98 18.64 -20.54 -18.28
CA LEU A 98 19.87 -20.02 -18.86
C LEU A 98 20.24 -18.64 -18.30
N ARG A 99 21.52 -18.44 -18.01
CA ARG A 99 22.05 -17.16 -17.52
C ARG A 99 23.27 -16.75 -18.34
N GLY A 100 23.36 -15.49 -18.73
CA GLY A 100 24.41 -14.98 -19.62
C GLY A 100 23.86 -13.90 -20.56
N THR A 101 24.56 -13.62 -21.66
CA THR A 101 24.17 -12.56 -22.61
C THR A 101 24.06 -13.09 -24.04
N LEU A 102 23.52 -12.27 -24.94
CA LEU A 102 23.49 -12.55 -26.38
C LEU A 102 24.73 -12.01 -27.14
N GLN A 103 25.67 -11.34 -26.47
CA GLN A 103 26.80 -10.67 -27.14
C GLN A 103 27.72 -11.65 -27.88
N ASN A 104 27.85 -12.88 -27.38
CA ASN A 104 28.63 -13.95 -28.02
C ASN A 104 27.78 -14.88 -28.92
N PHE A 105 26.50 -14.57 -29.16
CA PHE A 105 25.67 -15.34 -30.09
C PHE A 105 26.00 -14.92 -31.54
N SER A 106 26.53 -15.86 -32.34
CA SER A 106 26.95 -15.57 -33.72
C SER A 106 25.76 -15.53 -34.69
N PHE A 107 24.98 -14.44 -34.67
CA PHE A 107 23.79 -14.26 -35.50
C PHE A 107 24.01 -14.52 -36.99
N SER A 108 25.16 -14.12 -37.54
CA SER A 108 25.52 -14.33 -38.95
C SER A 108 25.73 -15.80 -39.33
N SER A 109 25.89 -16.70 -38.36
CA SER A 109 26.00 -18.15 -38.60
C SER A 109 24.66 -18.82 -38.93
N PHE A 110 23.52 -18.14 -38.72
CA PHE A 110 22.18 -18.74 -38.85
C PHE A 110 21.30 -18.07 -39.94
N PRO A 111 21.74 -18.02 -41.22
CA PRO A 111 21.04 -17.29 -42.29
C PRO A 111 19.67 -17.87 -42.65
N ASN A 112 19.31 -19.05 -42.12
CA ASN A 112 18.01 -19.69 -42.32
C ASN A 112 17.08 -19.63 -41.11
N LEU A 113 17.42 -18.91 -40.04
CA LEU A 113 16.59 -18.81 -38.83
C LEU A 113 15.31 -17.99 -39.09
N HIS A 114 14.15 -18.62 -38.92
CA HIS A 114 12.82 -18.00 -39.03
C HIS A 114 12.17 -17.78 -37.65
N THR A 115 12.57 -18.55 -36.64
CA THR A 115 12.00 -18.47 -35.28
C THR A 115 13.12 -18.52 -34.23
N PHE A 116 13.17 -17.51 -33.37
CA PHE A 116 14.11 -17.43 -32.25
C PHE A 116 13.34 -17.18 -30.95
N VAL A 117 13.36 -18.14 -30.04
CA VAL A 117 12.66 -18.09 -28.76
C VAL A 117 13.63 -18.42 -27.63
N LEU A 118 13.68 -17.51 -26.65
CA LEU A 118 14.45 -17.58 -25.41
C LEU A 118 13.56 -17.14 -24.23
N TYR A 119 12.31 -17.58 -24.23
CA TYR A 119 11.30 -17.20 -23.24
C TYR A 119 11.58 -17.78 -21.84
N ASN A 120 11.46 -16.94 -20.80
CA ASN A 120 11.55 -17.32 -19.38
C ASN A 120 12.92 -17.90 -18.98
N HIS A 121 13.93 -17.03 -18.87
CA HIS A 121 15.28 -17.35 -18.38
C HIS A 121 15.86 -16.17 -17.56
N SER A 122 17.14 -16.25 -17.19
CA SER A 122 17.90 -15.18 -16.56
C SER A 122 18.96 -14.59 -17.51
N LEU A 123 18.64 -14.46 -18.80
CA LEU A 123 19.52 -13.79 -19.76
C LEU A 123 19.49 -12.27 -19.53
N TYR A 124 20.63 -11.60 -19.71
CA TYR A 124 20.78 -10.20 -19.35
C TYR A 124 21.71 -9.40 -20.28
N GLY A 125 21.70 -8.08 -20.11
CA GLY A 125 22.43 -7.13 -20.96
C GLY A 125 21.68 -6.79 -22.24
N SER A 126 22.31 -6.08 -23.17
CA SER A 126 21.62 -5.57 -24.36
C SER A 126 21.40 -6.58 -25.47
N ILE A 127 20.29 -6.40 -26.19
CA ILE A 127 19.98 -7.09 -27.45
C ILE A 127 20.98 -6.57 -28.52
N PRO A 128 21.89 -7.41 -29.06
CA PRO A 128 22.93 -6.92 -29.97
C PRO A 128 22.34 -6.51 -31.33
N SER A 129 22.77 -5.39 -31.89
CA SER A 129 22.36 -4.93 -33.24
C SER A 129 22.64 -5.94 -34.35
N HIS A 130 23.63 -6.82 -34.15
CA HIS A 130 23.92 -7.97 -35.00
C HIS A 130 22.75 -8.95 -35.19
N ILE A 131 21.66 -8.85 -34.40
CA ILE A 131 20.39 -9.55 -34.64
C ILE A 131 19.82 -9.29 -36.03
N SER A 132 20.11 -8.13 -36.62
CA SER A 132 19.78 -7.75 -38.00
C SER A 132 20.30 -8.70 -39.08
N ASN A 133 21.33 -9.51 -38.79
CA ASN A 133 21.81 -10.54 -39.71
C ASN A 133 20.78 -11.67 -39.95
N LEU A 134 19.80 -11.86 -39.06
CA LEU A 134 18.75 -12.87 -39.17
C LEU A 134 17.65 -12.47 -40.17
N SER A 135 18.01 -12.07 -41.40
CA SER A 135 17.10 -11.49 -42.42
C SER A 135 15.80 -12.27 -42.71
N ARG A 136 15.75 -13.57 -42.37
CA ARG A 136 14.59 -14.46 -42.54
C ARG A 136 13.71 -14.63 -41.29
N LEU A 137 14.05 -13.95 -40.20
CA LEU A 137 13.36 -14.05 -38.91
C LEU A 137 11.92 -13.52 -39.02
N THR A 138 10.93 -14.37 -38.71
CA THR A 138 9.51 -13.99 -38.69
C THR A 138 8.96 -13.89 -37.26
N TYR A 139 9.57 -14.57 -36.29
CA TYR A 139 9.13 -14.66 -34.90
C TYR A 139 10.32 -14.52 -33.95
N LEU A 140 10.28 -13.52 -33.08
CA LEU A 140 11.27 -13.25 -32.02
C LEU A 140 10.56 -13.20 -30.66
N ASP A 141 11.02 -13.98 -29.70
CA ASP A 141 10.49 -13.97 -28.33
C ASP A 141 11.60 -14.07 -27.28
N LEU A 142 11.75 -12.97 -26.52
CA LEU A 142 12.74 -12.77 -25.47
C LEU A 142 12.06 -12.44 -24.13
N ARG A 143 10.75 -12.69 -23.99
CA ARG A 143 9.97 -12.31 -22.79
C ARG A 143 10.47 -13.01 -21.52
N MET A 144 10.24 -12.37 -20.38
CA MET A 144 10.63 -12.85 -19.05
C MET A 144 12.14 -13.16 -18.98
N ASN A 145 12.93 -12.08 -19.05
CA ASN A 145 14.39 -12.08 -18.91
C ASN A 145 14.81 -10.76 -18.22
N HIS A 146 16.12 -10.46 -18.22
CA HIS A 146 16.71 -9.21 -17.74
C HIS A 146 17.46 -8.47 -18.87
N PHE A 147 16.96 -8.55 -20.11
CA PHE A 147 17.55 -7.79 -21.21
C PHE A 147 17.37 -6.29 -20.97
N SER A 148 18.45 -5.52 -21.14
CA SER A 148 18.50 -4.12 -20.70
C SER A 148 19.16 -3.20 -21.72
N GLY A 149 18.89 -1.90 -21.61
CA GLY A 149 19.31 -0.91 -22.62
C GLY A 149 18.31 -0.79 -23.78
N ASN A 150 18.66 0.01 -24.79
CA ASN A 150 17.83 0.28 -25.95
C ASN A 150 17.61 -0.96 -26.84
N ILE A 151 16.42 -1.07 -27.43
CA ILE A 151 16.17 -1.95 -28.58
C ILE A 151 16.99 -1.42 -29.78
N PRO A 152 17.81 -2.25 -30.47
CA PRO A 152 18.67 -1.78 -31.54
C PRO A 152 17.88 -1.36 -32.79
N SER A 153 18.23 -0.20 -33.36
CA SER A 153 17.59 0.38 -34.56
C SER A 153 17.62 -0.56 -35.78
N GLU A 154 18.65 -1.38 -35.84
CA GLU A 154 18.94 -2.35 -36.89
C GLU A 154 17.91 -3.51 -36.90
N MET A 155 17.09 -3.66 -35.85
CA MET A 155 15.90 -4.52 -35.86
C MET A 155 14.90 -4.10 -36.95
N GLY A 156 14.88 -2.82 -37.36
CA GLY A 156 14.10 -2.32 -38.49
C GLY A 156 14.51 -2.87 -39.87
N LEU A 157 15.67 -3.52 -39.97
CA LEU A 157 16.12 -4.20 -41.19
C LEU A 157 15.47 -5.59 -41.37
N LEU A 158 14.88 -6.15 -40.30
CA LEU A 158 14.28 -7.48 -40.28
C LEU A 158 12.86 -7.49 -40.87
N THR A 159 12.73 -7.07 -42.12
CA THR A 159 11.45 -6.88 -42.85
C THR A 159 10.56 -8.12 -42.93
N SER A 160 11.10 -9.31 -42.65
CA SER A 160 10.37 -10.58 -42.52
C SER A 160 9.55 -10.71 -41.22
N LEU A 161 9.79 -9.87 -40.20
CA LEU A 161 9.19 -9.99 -38.88
C LEU A 161 7.65 -9.84 -38.89
N ARG A 162 7.01 -10.72 -38.12
CA ARG A 162 5.56 -10.79 -37.89
C ARG A 162 5.20 -10.71 -36.41
N VAL A 163 6.07 -11.25 -35.54
CA VAL A 163 5.87 -11.31 -34.10
C VAL A 163 7.14 -10.85 -33.38
N ILE A 164 7.00 -9.85 -32.52
CA ILE A 164 8.04 -9.33 -31.63
C ILE A 164 7.49 -9.37 -30.20
N TYR A 165 8.06 -10.26 -29.38
CA TYR A 165 7.70 -10.46 -27.98
C TYR A 165 8.91 -10.08 -27.09
N LEU A 166 8.84 -8.94 -26.40
CA LEU A 166 9.93 -8.37 -25.58
C LEU A 166 9.51 -8.00 -24.14
N SER A 167 8.24 -8.17 -23.80
CA SER A 167 7.68 -7.86 -22.47
C SER A 167 8.39 -8.54 -21.28
N MET A 168 8.28 -7.95 -20.09
CA MET A 168 8.89 -8.43 -18.84
C MET A 168 10.42 -8.53 -18.96
N ASN A 169 11.06 -7.37 -19.06
CA ASN A 169 12.50 -7.18 -19.19
C ASN A 169 12.93 -5.83 -18.55
N ASP A 170 14.23 -5.50 -18.63
CA ASP A 170 14.84 -4.25 -18.18
C ASP A 170 15.12 -3.26 -19.34
N LEU A 171 14.44 -3.41 -20.49
CA LEU A 171 14.69 -2.60 -21.70
C LEU A 171 14.28 -1.16 -21.48
N ASN A 172 15.04 -0.21 -22.01
CA ASN A 172 14.77 1.22 -21.86
C ASN A 172 14.91 1.98 -23.20
N GLY A 173 14.84 3.30 -23.13
CA GLY A 173 14.97 4.20 -24.27
C GLY A 173 13.66 4.80 -24.76
N SER A 174 13.79 5.75 -25.70
CA SER A 174 12.70 6.53 -26.28
C SER A 174 11.88 5.70 -27.28
N LEU A 175 10.60 5.49 -27.00
CA LEU A 175 9.67 4.79 -27.91
C LEU A 175 9.62 5.43 -29.32
N PRO A 176 9.67 6.77 -29.51
CA PRO A 176 9.83 7.39 -30.82
C PRO A 176 11.00 6.86 -31.64
N LEU A 177 12.18 6.65 -31.05
CA LEU A 177 13.34 6.09 -31.76
C LEU A 177 13.08 4.64 -32.19
N ILE A 178 12.52 3.83 -31.29
CA ILE A 178 12.19 2.41 -31.51
C ILE A 178 11.19 2.29 -32.68
N ILE A 179 10.05 2.98 -32.61
CA ILE A 179 9.02 2.96 -33.66
C ILE A 179 9.54 3.58 -34.96
N SER A 180 10.35 4.65 -34.90
CA SER A 180 10.96 5.22 -36.11
C SER A 180 11.85 4.20 -36.85
N SER A 181 12.47 3.28 -36.12
CA SER A 181 13.30 2.21 -36.67
C SER A 181 12.43 1.11 -37.31
N ILE A 182 11.41 0.62 -36.59
CA ILE A 182 10.55 -0.48 -37.06
C ILE A 182 9.39 -0.05 -37.98
N ARG A 183 9.19 1.25 -38.26
CA ARG A 183 8.08 1.80 -39.08
C ARG A 183 7.89 1.16 -40.47
N ASN A 184 8.90 0.48 -40.99
CA ASN A 184 8.90 -0.19 -42.29
C ASN A 184 8.54 -1.69 -42.22
N LEU A 185 8.36 -2.27 -41.03
CA LEU A 185 7.99 -3.67 -40.81
C LEU A 185 6.50 -3.91 -41.15
N SER A 186 6.14 -3.80 -42.42
CA SER A 186 4.76 -3.88 -42.91
C SER A 186 4.06 -5.22 -42.68
N SER A 187 4.82 -6.29 -42.35
CA SER A 187 4.29 -7.60 -41.97
C SER A 187 4.12 -7.81 -40.45
N LEU A 188 4.49 -6.82 -39.63
CA LEU A 188 4.42 -6.92 -38.17
C LEU A 188 2.95 -6.98 -37.71
N SER A 189 2.60 -8.05 -37.00
CA SER A 189 1.25 -8.40 -36.55
C SER A 189 1.10 -8.36 -35.04
N ILE A 190 2.17 -8.64 -34.29
CA ILE A 190 2.18 -8.63 -32.82
C ILE A 190 3.43 -7.90 -32.35
N LEU A 191 3.25 -6.89 -31.50
CA LEU A 191 4.33 -6.15 -30.85
C LEU A 191 4.04 -6.03 -29.35
N THR A 192 4.82 -6.73 -28.51
CA THR A 192 4.73 -6.62 -27.05
C THR A 192 6.04 -6.13 -26.47
N MET A 193 5.95 -5.04 -25.70
CA MET A 193 7.07 -4.43 -24.97
C MET A 193 6.66 -4.02 -23.54
N GLY A 194 5.46 -4.40 -23.09
CA GLY A 194 4.96 -4.10 -21.74
C GLY A 194 5.80 -4.69 -20.59
N ALA A 195 5.73 -4.13 -19.38
CA ALA A 195 6.61 -4.45 -18.25
C ALA A 195 8.10 -4.27 -18.61
N ASN A 196 8.49 -3.02 -18.85
CA ASN A 196 9.85 -2.58 -19.18
C ASN A 196 10.06 -1.14 -18.64
N LYS A 197 11.21 -0.52 -18.98
CA LYS A 197 11.59 0.86 -18.62
C LYS A 197 11.58 1.79 -19.84
N ILE A 198 10.81 1.48 -20.88
CA ILE A 198 10.68 2.29 -22.09
C ILE A 198 9.96 3.59 -21.73
N SER A 199 10.46 4.71 -22.25
CA SER A 199 10.00 6.06 -21.91
C SER A 199 9.64 6.86 -23.17
N ASP A 200 9.37 8.15 -22.99
CA ASP A 200 8.97 9.09 -24.04
C ASP A 200 7.53 8.81 -24.55
N PHE A 201 7.10 9.44 -25.65
CA PHE A 201 5.69 9.36 -26.12
C PHE A 201 5.44 8.31 -27.21
N ILE A 202 4.18 7.89 -27.39
CA ILE A 202 3.80 7.05 -28.54
C ILE A 202 3.76 7.93 -29.80
N PRO A 203 4.61 7.73 -30.82
CA PRO A 203 4.71 8.62 -31.98
C PRO A 203 3.61 8.36 -33.02
N GLN A 204 3.32 9.35 -33.86
CA GLN A 204 2.31 9.20 -34.93
C GLN A 204 2.67 8.08 -35.93
N GLU A 205 3.96 7.82 -36.14
CA GLU A 205 4.55 6.73 -36.92
C GLU A 205 3.94 5.35 -36.64
N ILE A 206 3.42 5.09 -35.43
CA ILE A 206 2.81 3.80 -35.07
C ILE A 206 1.70 3.40 -36.05
N GLY A 207 0.92 4.37 -36.55
CA GLY A 207 -0.16 4.18 -37.52
C GLY A 207 0.29 3.77 -38.93
N ARG A 208 1.60 3.60 -39.17
CA ARG A 208 2.12 2.96 -40.41
C ARG A 208 2.12 1.44 -40.34
N LEU A 209 2.11 0.84 -39.15
CA LEU A 209 2.18 -0.61 -38.92
C LEU A 209 0.82 -1.30 -39.12
N LYS A 210 0.18 -1.08 -40.28
CA LYS A 210 -1.23 -1.44 -40.56
C LYS A 210 -1.60 -2.93 -40.44
N SER A 211 -0.63 -3.82 -40.30
CA SER A 211 -0.83 -5.26 -40.10
C SER A 211 -0.91 -5.65 -38.62
N LEU A 212 -0.70 -4.72 -37.67
CA LEU A 212 -0.82 -4.99 -36.24
C LEU A 212 -2.24 -5.45 -35.87
N VAL A 213 -2.28 -6.58 -35.17
CA VAL A 213 -3.42 -7.18 -34.49
C VAL A 213 -3.30 -7.00 -32.98
N GLU A 214 -2.07 -6.96 -32.45
CA GLU A 214 -1.81 -6.79 -31.02
C GLU A 214 -0.72 -5.73 -30.77
N LEU A 215 -1.01 -4.78 -29.88
CA LEU A 215 -0.06 -3.79 -29.39
C LEU A 215 -0.11 -3.69 -27.85
N TRP A 216 0.96 -4.15 -27.21
CA TRP A 216 1.07 -4.21 -25.74
C TRP A 216 2.27 -3.38 -25.25
N LEU A 217 2.00 -2.25 -24.61
CA LEU A 217 2.97 -1.27 -24.09
C LEU A 217 2.76 -0.95 -22.60
N PHE A 218 1.98 -1.76 -21.89
CA PHE A 218 1.66 -1.64 -20.47
C PHE A 218 2.89 -1.57 -19.54
N GLU A 219 2.74 -1.15 -18.28
CA GLU A 219 3.81 -1.14 -17.26
C GLU A 219 5.15 -0.58 -17.81
N ASN A 220 5.13 0.70 -18.18
CA ASN A 220 6.27 1.42 -18.73
C ASN A 220 6.25 2.90 -18.26
N HIS A 221 7.18 3.71 -18.78
CA HIS A 221 7.32 5.13 -18.46
C HIS A 221 6.82 6.03 -19.59
N LEU A 222 5.79 5.61 -20.36
CA LEU A 222 5.29 6.36 -21.50
C LEU A 222 4.51 7.61 -21.06
N VAL A 223 4.70 8.72 -21.78
CA VAL A 223 4.16 10.05 -21.46
C VAL A 223 3.47 10.71 -22.66
N ASN A 224 2.89 11.89 -22.45
CA ASN A 224 2.08 12.64 -23.42
C ASN A 224 0.83 11.85 -23.86
N SER A 225 0.16 12.28 -24.93
CA SER A 225 -1.12 11.72 -25.35
C SER A 225 -1.03 10.57 -26.36
N ILE A 226 -2.05 9.72 -26.32
CA ILE A 226 -2.28 8.65 -27.30
C ILE A 226 -2.45 9.30 -28.69
N PRO A 227 -1.65 8.93 -29.71
CA PRO A 227 -1.77 9.53 -31.03
C PRO A 227 -2.98 8.98 -31.78
N ALA A 228 -3.80 9.89 -32.35
CA ALA A 228 -4.99 9.55 -33.14
C ALA A 228 -4.69 8.65 -34.37
N SER A 229 -3.43 8.53 -34.78
CA SER A 229 -2.99 7.63 -35.87
C SER A 229 -3.04 6.14 -35.51
N ILE A 230 -3.19 5.76 -34.23
CA ILE A 230 -3.53 4.38 -33.84
C ILE A 230 -4.86 3.96 -34.45
N GLY A 231 -5.81 4.89 -34.63
CA GLY A 231 -7.08 4.69 -35.34
C GLY A 231 -6.95 4.37 -36.85
N ASN A 232 -5.73 4.20 -37.37
CA ASN A 232 -5.48 3.66 -38.72
C ASN A 232 -5.12 2.17 -38.72
N LEU A 233 -4.97 1.53 -37.55
CA LEU A 233 -4.59 0.12 -37.38
C LEU A 233 -5.84 -0.79 -37.46
N SER A 234 -6.49 -0.85 -38.63
CA SER A 234 -7.80 -1.49 -38.81
C SER A 234 -7.90 -2.98 -38.39
N HIS A 235 -6.78 -3.69 -38.28
CA HIS A 235 -6.72 -5.09 -37.84
C HIS A 235 -6.50 -5.27 -36.33
N LEU A 236 -6.33 -4.18 -35.57
CA LEU A 236 -5.98 -4.23 -34.15
C LEU A 236 -7.14 -4.81 -33.33
N SER A 237 -6.89 -5.97 -32.71
CA SER A 237 -7.79 -6.68 -31.79
C SER A 237 -7.51 -6.28 -30.33
N ILE A 238 -6.23 -6.10 -29.96
CA ILE A 238 -5.83 -5.80 -28.57
C ILE A 238 -4.98 -4.53 -28.54
N LEU A 239 -5.40 -3.56 -27.74
CA LEU A 239 -4.63 -2.36 -27.39
C LEU A 239 -4.47 -2.28 -25.86
N SER A 240 -3.25 -2.52 -25.37
CA SER A 240 -2.91 -2.49 -23.94
C SER A 240 -1.83 -1.44 -23.69
N LEU A 241 -2.20 -0.36 -22.99
CA LEU A 241 -1.34 0.77 -22.60
C LEU A 241 -1.35 1.01 -21.07
N TYR A 242 -1.87 0.05 -20.30
CA TYR A 242 -2.16 0.21 -18.87
C TYR A 242 -0.92 0.49 -18.01
N THR A 243 -1.10 1.10 -16.83
CA THR A 243 -0.01 1.43 -15.88
C THR A 243 1.16 2.15 -16.57
N ASN A 244 0.93 3.40 -16.96
CA ASN A 244 1.89 4.28 -17.61
C ASN A 244 1.72 5.72 -17.08
N LYS A 245 2.37 6.71 -17.69
CA LYS A 245 2.26 8.14 -17.34
C LYS A 245 1.59 8.96 -18.47
N ILE A 246 0.72 8.32 -19.28
CA ILE A 246 0.07 8.91 -20.46
C ILE A 246 -0.94 9.98 -20.01
N THR A 247 -1.01 11.10 -20.74
CA THR A 247 -1.82 12.29 -20.42
C THR A 247 -2.74 12.70 -21.58
N GLY A 248 -3.53 13.76 -21.40
CA GLY A 248 -4.45 14.26 -22.44
C GLY A 248 -5.66 13.36 -22.65
N SER A 249 -6.39 13.52 -23.75
CA SER A 249 -7.67 12.82 -23.96
C SER A 249 -7.57 11.60 -24.88
N ILE A 250 -8.48 10.66 -24.65
CA ILE A 250 -8.66 9.46 -25.47
C ILE A 250 -9.09 9.87 -26.90
N PRO A 251 -8.33 9.55 -27.96
CA PRO A 251 -8.70 9.95 -29.31
C PRO A 251 -9.97 9.27 -29.79
N ARG A 252 -10.95 10.06 -30.26
CA ARG A 252 -12.18 9.55 -30.90
C ARG A 252 -11.88 8.64 -32.11
N GLU A 253 -10.72 8.83 -32.75
CA GLU A 253 -10.25 8.01 -33.88
C GLU A 253 -9.98 6.54 -33.50
N LEU A 254 -9.83 6.20 -32.21
CA LEU A 254 -9.84 4.81 -31.76
C LEU A 254 -11.19 4.12 -32.01
N GLY A 255 -12.29 4.88 -32.10
CA GLY A 255 -13.63 4.43 -32.51
C GLY A 255 -13.77 3.98 -33.98
N LYS A 256 -12.64 3.77 -34.68
CA LYS A 256 -12.53 3.19 -36.03
C LYS A 256 -11.97 1.76 -36.02
N LEU A 257 -11.54 1.26 -34.86
CA LEU A 257 -10.89 -0.04 -34.73
C LEU A 257 -11.95 -1.16 -34.66
N GLU A 258 -12.66 -1.39 -35.75
CA GLU A 258 -13.81 -2.33 -35.81
C GLU A 258 -13.44 -3.77 -35.41
N SER A 259 -12.16 -4.14 -35.50
CA SER A 259 -11.60 -5.43 -35.06
C SER A 259 -11.33 -5.53 -33.55
N LEU A 260 -11.39 -4.43 -32.79
CA LEU A 260 -10.92 -4.36 -31.40
C LEU A 260 -11.81 -5.18 -30.46
N THR A 261 -11.21 -6.13 -29.75
CA THR A 261 -11.83 -6.99 -28.73
C THR A 261 -11.51 -6.49 -27.31
N GLU A 262 -10.31 -5.95 -27.10
CA GLU A 262 -9.79 -5.59 -25.78
C GLU A 262 -9.12 -4.21 -25.80
N LEU A 263 -9.48 -3.36 -24.84
CA LEU A 263 -8.92 -2.02 -24.67
C LEU A 263 -8.60 -1.75 -23.20
N TYR A 264 -7.31 -1.79 -22.85
CA TYR A 264 -6.82 -1.52 -21.49
C TYR A 264 -6.00 -0.22 -21.47
N LEU A 265 -6.55 0.84 -20.87
CA LEU A 265 -5.93 2.17 -20.73
C LEU A 265 -5.83 2.64 -19.27
N ASP A 266 -6.08 1.74 -18.32
CA ASP A 266 -6.13 1.98 -16.89
C ASP A 266 -4.77 2.41 -16.29
N GLY A 267 -4.80 2.92 -15.05
CA GLY A 267 -3.59 3.32 -14.32
C GLY A 267 -2.77 4.39 -15.05
N ASN A 268 -3.40 5.47 -15.48
CA ASN A 268 -2.81 6.53 -16.30
C ASN A 268 -3.35 7.92 -15.88
N HIS A 269 -2.96 8.97 -16.60
CA HIS A 269 -3.42 10.35 -16.35
C HIS A 269 -4.30 10.88 -17.50
N LEU A 270 -5.11 10.01 -18.12
CA LEU A 270 -6.01 10.39 -19.22
C LEU A 270 -7.13 11.32 -18.70
N THR A 271 -7.54 12.26 -19.54
CA THR A 271 -8.46 13.36 -19.21
C THR A 271 -9.53 13.56 -20.29
N GLY A 272 -10.50 14.44 -20.03
CA GLY A 272 -11.65 14.62 -20.94
C GLY A 272 -12.62 13.45 -20.87
N SER A 273 -13.49 13.30 -21.88
CA SER A 273 -14.59 12.32 -21.86
C SER A 273 -14.31 11.06 -22.68
N ILE A 274 -14.96 9.96 -22.29
CA ILE A 274 -15.01 8.71 -23.06
C ILE A 274 -15.63 9.03 -24.44
N PRO A 275 -14.97 8.71 -25.57
CA PRO A 275 -15.50 9.10 -26.88
C PRO A 275 -16.78 8.36 -27.25
N GLN A 276 -17.84 9.09 -27.66
CA GLN A 276 -19.09 8.51 -28.16
C GLN A 276 -18.87 7.50 -29.30
N ALA A 277 -17.80 7.68 -30.10
CA ALA A 277 -17.40 6.79 -31.18
C ALA A 277 -17.03 5.36 -30.73
N PHE A 278 -16.80 5.12 -29.43
CA PHE A 278 -16.56 3.77 -28.91
C PHE A 278 -17.77 2.85 -29.13
N GLY A 279 -18.99 3.40 -29.20
CA GLY A 279 -20.20 2.63 -29.53
C GLY A 279 -20.28 2.06 -30.96
N ASN A 280 -19.26 2.28 -31.79
CA ASN A 280 -19.08 1.62 -33.09
C ASN A 280 -18.28 0.31 -32.99
N LEU A 281 -17.55 0.10 -31.90
CA LEU A 281 -16.55 -0.97 -31.74
C LEU A 281 -17.20 -2.32 -31.39
N SER A 282 -18.08 -2.80 -32.26
CA SER A 282 -19.00 -3.92 -31.98
C SER A 282 -18.32 -5.25 -31.64
N SER A 283 -17.01 -5.39 -31.90
CA SER A 283 -16.20 -6.56 -31.53
C SER A 283 -15.73 -6.57 -30.07
N LEU A 284 -15.86 -5.44 -29.33
CA LEU A 284 -15.36 -5.33 -27.96
C LEU A 284 -16.02 -6.32 -27.00
N ASP A 285 -15.16 -7.02 -26.25
CA ASP A 285 -15.49 -7.86 -25.11
C ASP A 285 -15.13 -7.15 -23.79
N GLU A 286 -14.00 -6.42 -23.76
CA GLU A 286 -13.53 -5.75 -22.54
C GLU A 286 -13.06 -4.31 -22.78
N ILE A 287 -13.54 -3.38 -21.94
CA ILE A 287 -13.07 -1.99 -21.84
C ILE A 287 -12.63 -1.75 -20.40
N ASP A 288 -11.35 -1.44 -20.23
CA ASP A 288 -10.81 -0.93 -18.98
C ASP A 288 -10.21 0.48 -19.13
N LEU A 289 -10.73 1.39 -18.33
CA LEU A 289 -10.30 2.79 -18.20
C LEU A 289 -10.12 3.19 -16.73
N ASN A 290 -9.95 2.25 -15.79
CA ASN A 290 -9.90 2.55 -14.35
C ASN A 290 -8.69 3.43 -13.94
N ASP A 291 -8.75 4.03 -12.75
CA ASP A 291 -7.69 4.84 -12.14
C ASP A 291 -7.05 5.84 -13.11
N ASN A 292 -7.87 6.81 -13.52
CA ASN A 292 -7.56 7.86 -14.50
C ASN A 292 -8.27 9.18 -14.11
N CYS A 293 -8.16 10.22 -14.93
CA CYS A 293 -8.78 11.53 -14.72
C CYS A 293 -9.90 11.84 -15.74
N LEU A 294 -10.62 10.82 -16.22
CA LEU A 294 -11.72 10.99 -17.17
C LEU A 294 -12.92 11.70 -16.54
N THR A 295 -13.63 12.50 -17.32
CA THR A 295 -14.66 13.45 -16.89
C THR A 295 -15.89 13.41 -17.81
N GLY A 296 -17.03 13.92 -17.31
CA GLY A 296 -18.30 13.90 -18.04
C GLY A 296 -19.02 12.55 -17.93
N SER A 297 -20.02 12.32 -18.77
CA SER A 297 -20.88 11.13 -18.69
C SER A 297 -20.36 9.94 -19.50
N ILE A 298 -20.78 8.73 -19.12
CA ILE A 298 -20.67 7.54 -19.97
C ILE A 298 -21.54 7.78 -21.22
N PRO A 299 -21.00 7.66 -22.45
CA PRO A 299 -21.81 7.82 -23.66
C PRO A 299 -22.87 6.72 -23.77
N ALA A 300 -24.12 7.10 -24.02
CA ALA A 300 -25.21 6.13 -24.21
C ALA A 300 -24.96 5.14 -25.37
N SER A 301 -24.09 5.50 -26.33
CA SER A 301 -23.65 4.63 -27.42
C SER A 301 -22.82 3.43 -26.96
N ILE A 302 -22.25 3.44 -25.75
CA ILE A 302 -21.64 2.24 -25.14
C ILE A 302 -22.67 1.10 -25.04
N GLY A 303 -23.96 1.43 -24.85
CA GLY A 303 -25.06 0.46 -24.87
C GLY A 303 -25.31 -0.27 -26.21
N ASN A 304 -24.56 0.04 -27.27
CA ASN A 304 -24.57 -0.71 -28.52
C ASN A 304 -23.64 -1.94 -28.51
N LEU A 305 -22.72 -2.03 -27.54
CA LEU A 305 -21.64 -3.02 -27.51
C LEU A 305 -22.12 -4.40 -27.04
N SER A 306 -22.99 -5.04 -27.82
CA SER A 306 -23.67 -6.30 -27.49
C SER A 306 -22.76 -7.52 -27.23
N ASN A 307 -21.45 -7.40 -27.47
CA ASN A 307 -20.45 -8.40 -27.12
C ASN A 307 -19.83 -8.22 -25.73
N LEU A 308 -19.87 -7.03 -25.15
CA LEU A 308 -19.10 -6.63 -23.97
C LEU A 308 -19.42 -7.49 -22.73
N THR A 309 -18.39 -8.12 -22.15
CA THR A 309 -18.44 -8.80 -20.84
C THR A 309 -17.78 -8.01 -19.70
N GLY A 310 -16.82 -7.12 -19.97
CA GLY A 310 -16.17 -6.26 -18.97
C GLY A 310 -16.30 -4.76 -19.26
N LEU A 311 -16.73 -3.97 -18.26
CA LEU A 311 -16.71 -2.51 -18.30
C LEU A 311 -16.25 -1.94 -16.95
N TYR A 312 -14.98 -1.53 -16.88
CA TYR A 312 -14.37 -0.97 -15.68
C TYR A 312 -14.02 0.50 -15.93
N LEU A 313 -14.62 1.37 -15.12
CA LEU A 313 -14.52 2.83 -15.21
C LEU A 313 -14.22 3.46 -13.84
N TYR A 314 -13.83 2.64 -12.85
CA TYR A 314 -13.69 3.09 -11.46
C TYR A 314 -12.49 4.03 -11.26
N GLY A 315 -12.45 4.78 -10.17
CA GLY A 315 -11.30 5.63 -9.84
C GLY A 315 -11.12 6.77 -10.86
N ASN A 316 -12.20 7.46 -11.19
CA ASN A 316 -12.23 8.50 -12.22
C ASN A 316 -13.05 9.72 -11.74
N GLN A 317 -13.24 10.70 -12.63
CA GLN A 317 -14.03 11.92 -12.37
C GLN A 317 -15.31 11.99 -13.22
N LEU A 318 -15.80 10.82 -13.69
CA LEU A 318 -17.02 10.71 -14.49
C LEU A 318 -18.24 11.11 -13.66
N SER A 319 -19.26 11.67 -14.31
CA SER A 319 -20.34 12.38 -13.65
C SER A 319 -21.67 12.30 -14.42
N HIS A 320 -22.69 13.00 -13.92
CA HIS A 320 -24.09 12.94 -14.38
C HIS A 320 -24.71 11.55 -14.14
N LEU A 321 -25.81 11.25 -14.86
CA LEU A 321 -26.57 10.02 -14.72
C LEU A 321 -25.85 8.85 -15.41
N VAL A 322 -25.95 7.66 -14.83
CA VAL A 322 -25.58 6.41 -15.50
C VAL A 322 -26.62 6.11 -16.59
N PRO A 323 -26.24 5.85 -17.87
CA PRO A 323 -27.21 5.66 -18.94
C PRO A 323 -28.01 4.36 -18.82
N SER A 324 -29.33 4.43 -18.95
CA SER A 324 -30.22 3.25 -19.08
C SER A 324 -29.86 2.34 -20.27
N ALA A 325 -29.21 2.91 -21.30
CA ALA A 325 -28.68 2.16 -22.44
C ALA A 325 -27.66 1.08 -22.05
N LEU A 326 -26.97 1.18 -20.91
CA LEU A 326 -26.10 0.11 -20.41
C LEU A 326 -26.88 -1.19 -20.14
N GLY A 327 -28.18 -1.12 -19.84
CA GLY A 327 -29.06 -2.27 -19.68
C GLY A 327 -29.28 -3.12 -20.95
N ASN A 328 -28.73 -2.70 -22.11
CA ASN A 328 -28.72 -3.50 -23.33
C ASN A 328 -27.55 -4.50 -23.40
N LEU A 329 -26.54 -4.36 -22.52
CA LEU A 329 -25.30 -5.14 -22.52
C LEU A 329 -25.50 -6.54 -21.90
N VAL A 330 -26.42 -7.34 -22.43
CA VAL A 330 -26.91 -8.58 -21.78
C VAL A 330 -25.83 -9.66 -21.53
N LYS A 331 -24.64 -9.55 -22.13
CA LYS A 331 -23.47 -10.40 -21.84
C LYS A 331 -22.61 -9.90 -20.67
N LEU A 332 -22.78 -8.66 -20.22
CA LEU A 332 -21.92 -8.01 -19.23
C LEU A 332 -21.84 -8.82 -17.94
N ARG A 333 -20.62 -9.08 -17.48
CA ARG A 333 -20.27 -9.86 -16.27
C ARG A 333 -19.74 -8.95 -15.17
N TYR A 334 -19.01 -7.90 -15.55
CA TYR A 334 -18.39 -6.93 -14.66
C TYR A 334 -18.83 -5.52 -15.05
N LEU A 335 -19.42 -4.77 -14.10
CA LEU A 335 -19.80 -3.38 -14.27
C LEU A 335 -19.31 -2.58 -13.08
N GLU A 336 -18.19 -1.87 -13.27
CA GLU A 336 -17.46 -1.23 -12.17
C GLU A 336 -17.36 0.28 -12.36
N LEU A 337 -18.25 0.99 -11.67
CA LEU A 337 -18.44 2.45 -11.76
C LEU A 337 -18.01 3.17 -10.47
N GLY A 338 -17.32 2.49 -9.57
CA GLY A 338 -16.96 3.00 -8.24
C GLY A 338 -15.98 4.19 -8.25
N ASN A 339 -15.82 4.89 -7.12
CA ASN A 339 -14.95 6.06 -6.98
C ASN A 339 -15.07 7.06 -8.16
N ASN A 340 -16.25 7.66 -8.30
CA ASN A 340 -16.60 8.59 -9.37
C ASN A 340 -17.55 9.69 -8.83
N GLN A 341 -18.16 10.46 -9.72
CA GLN A 341 -19.11 11.53 -9.39
C GLN A 341 -20.50 11.32 -10.01
N PHE A 342 -20.88 10.06 -10.32
CA PHE A 342 -22.19 9.73 -10.85
C PHE A 342 -23.30 10.10 -9.86
N SER A 343 -24.44 10.54 -10.37
CA SER A 343 -25.57 11.03 -9.58
C SER A 343 -26.92 10.62 -10.15
N GLY A 344 -28.00 10.87 -9.40
CA GLY A 344 -29.33 10.37 -9.73
C GLY A 344 -29.48 8.87 -9.43
N PRO A 345 -30.61 8.25 -9.83
CA PRO A 345 -30.90 6.85 -9.53
C PRO A 345 -30.13 5.86 -10.40
N ILE A 346 -29.94 4.65 -9.86
CA ILE A 346 -29.55 3.48 -10.66
C ILE A 346 -30.67 3.20 -11.69
N PRO A 347 -30.37 3.08 -13.00
CA PRO A 347 -31.39 2.77 -14.00
C PRO A 347 -31.98 1.36 -13.77
N SER A 348 -33.31 1.21 -13.84
CA SER A 348 -33.97 -0.09 -13.69
C SER A 348 -33.60 -1.07 -14.81
N GLU A 349 -33.18 -0.57 -15.98
CA GLU A 349 -32.66 -1.39 -17.08
C GLU A 349 -31.39 -2.16 -16.73
N ILE A 350 -30.64 -1.78 -15.67
CA ILE A 350 -29.53 -2.59 -15.15
C ILE A 350 -30.02 -3.98 -14.71
N GLY A 351 -31.27 -4.12 -14.28
CA GLY A 351 -31.89 -5.42 -13.98
C GLY A 351 -32.06 -6.37 -15.18
N LYS A 352 -31.80 -5.91 -16.42
CA LYS A 352 -31.75 -6.77 -17.62
C LYS A 352 -30.45 -7.56 -17.72
N LEU A 353 -29.39 -7.17 -17.00
CA LEU A 353 -28.02 -7.66 -17.15
C LEU A 353 -27.78 -9.01 -16.44
N LYS A 354 -28.56 -10.03 -16.83
CA LYS A 354 -28.60 -11.35 -16.16
C LYS A 354 -27.26 -12.10 -16.09
N SER A 355 -26.26 -11.67 -16.86
CA SER A 355 -24.90 -12.25 -16.87
C SER A 355 -23.97 -11.66 -15.79
N VAL A 356 -24.39 -10.57 -15.11
CA VAL A 356 -23.55 -9.84 -14.15
C VAL A 356 -23.25 -10.69 -12.92
N ILE A 357 -21.97 -10.73 -12.59
CA ILE A 357 -21.36 -11.37 -11.42
C ILE A 357 -20.93 -10.29 -10.42
N TRP A 358 -20.43 -9.16 -10.92
CA TRP A 358 -19.90 -8.04 -10.12
C TRP A 358 -20.57 -6.73 -10.54
N LEU A 359 -21.27 -6.09 -9.61
CA LEU A 359 -21.96 -4.82 -9.84
C LEU A 359 -21.52 -3.80 -8.79
N SER A 360 -20.87 -2.72 -9.23
CA SER A 360 -20.19 -1.79 -8.35
C SER A 360 -20.46 -0.32 -8.70
N PHE A 361 -20.97 0.43 -7.72
CA PHE A 361 -21.28 1.87 -7.76
C PHE A 361 -20.67 2.63 -6.57
N TYR A 362 -19.78 2.02 -5.77
CA TYR A 362 -19.35 2.60 -4.49
C TYR A 362 -18.67 3.98 -4.63
N GLY A 363 -18.68 4.80 -3.59
CA GLY A 363 -17.95 6.08 -3.61
C GLY A 363 -18.42 7.02 -4.72
N ASN A 364 -19.73 7.27 -4.79
CA ASN A 364 -20.38 8.12 -5.79
C ASN A 364 -21.44 9.03 -5.12
N LYS A 365 -22.27 9.70 -5.92
CA LYS A 365 -23.35 10.60 -5.50
C LYS A 365 -24.72 10.05 -5.95
N VAL A 366 -24.86 8.73 -6.11
CA VAL A 366 -26.07 8.05 -6.58
C VAL A 366 -27.18 8.20 -5.53
N THR A 367 -28.40 8.54 -5.96
CA THR A 367 -29.55 8.84 -5.11
C THR A 367 -30.74 7.91 -5.38
N GLY A 368 -31.87 8.11 -4.68
CA GLY A 368 -33.08 7.31 -4.87
C GLY A 368 -32.99 5.95 -4.21
N SER A 369 -33.81 4.98 -4.64
CA SER A 369 -33.82 3.61 -4.12
C SER A 369 -33.21 2.62 -5.11
N ILE A 370 -32.84 1.44 -4.60
CA ILE A 370 -32.38 0.33 -5.42
C ILE A 370 -33.58 -0.20 -6.25
N PRO A 371 -33.52 -0.21 -7.59
CA PRO A 371 -34.62 -0.69 -8.41
C PRO A 371 -34.97 -2.17 -8.14
N LEU A 372 -36.26 -2.49 -8.11
CA LEU A 372 -36.74 -3.87 -7.88
C LEU A 372 -36.34 -4.82 -9.02
N GLU A 373 -35.98 -4.28 -10.18
CA GLU A 373 -35.48 -5.03 -11.33
C GLU A 373 -34.11 -5.67 -11.07
N LEU A 374 -33.31 -5.18 -10.11
CA LEU A 374 -32.03 -5.82 -9.75
C LEU A 374 -32.22 -7.20 -9.12
N ASN A 375 -33.42 -7.53 -8.61
CA ASN A 375 -33.74 -8.89 -8.16
C ASN A 375 -33.68 -9.94 -9.30
N ASN A 376 -33.63 -9.51 -10.58
CA ASN A 376 -33.44 -10.40 -11.74
C ASN A 376 -31.97 -10.80 -11.97
N LEU A 377 -31.01 -10.22 -11.23
CA LEU A 377 -29.56 -10.47 -11.40
C LEU A 377 -29.14 -11.78 -10.75
N THR A 378 -29.68 -12.91 -11.23
CA THR A 378 -29.51 -14.23 -10.60
C THR A 378 -28.09 -14.80 -10.66
N ASN A 379 -27.14 -14.13 -11.32
CA ASN A 379 -25.72 -14.50 -11.33
C ASN A 379 -24.85 -13.64 -10.39
N LEU A 380 -25.42 -12.66 -9.71
CA LEU A 380 -24.70 -11.68 -8.90
C LEU A 380 -24.01 -12.35 -7.70
N GLU A 381 -22.69 -12.17 -7.60
CA GLU A 381 -21.85 -12.64 -6.50
C GLU A 381 -21.34 -11.48 -5.63
N TYR A 382 -21.14 -10.30 -6.21
CA TYR A 382 -20.60 -9.11 -5.54
C TYR A 382 -21.46 -7.89 -5.85
N LEU A 383 -21.98 -7.23 -4.80
CA LEU A 383 -22.77 -6.01 -4.90
C LEU A 383 -22.17 -4.91 -4.01
N GLN A 384 -21.65 -3.85 -4.65
CA GLN A 384 -20.99 -2.73 -3.99
C GLN A 384 -21.74 -1.41 -4.23
N LEU A 385 -22.43 -0.91 -3.20
CA LEU A 385 -23.24 0.30 -3.22
C LEU A 385 -22.79 1.32 -2.15
N GLN A 386 -21.76 1.00 -1.38
CA GLN A 386 -21.33 1.76 -0.21
C GLN A 386 -20.82 3.18 -0.54
N ALA A 387 -20.92 4.11 0.42
CA ALA A 387 -20.56 5.51 0.25
C ALA A 387 -21.29 6.19 -0.93
N ASN A 388 -22.61 6.31 -0.78
CA ASN A 388 -23.52 6.94 -1.74
C ASN A 388 -24.65 7.71 -1.01
N LEU A 389 -25.64 8.20 -1.75
CA LEU A 389 -26.84 8.88 -1.23
C LEU A 389 -28.11 8.05 -1.46
N LEU A 390 -27.97 6.71 -1.52
CA LEU A 390 -29.09 5.78 -1.72
C LEU A 390 -29.99 5.73 -0.47
N SER A 391 -31.25 5.38 -0.70
CA SER A 391 -32.35 5.52 0.25
C SER A 391 -33.45 4.47 -0.03
N GLY A 392 -34.52 4.46 0.76
CA GLY A 392 -35.54 3.42 0.66
C GLY A 392 -35.05 2.09 1.25
N ASP A 393 -35.70 0.99 0.87
CA ASP A 393 -35.43 -0.33 1.43
C ASP A 393 -34.21 -1.01 0.77
N LEU A 394 -33.61 -1.95 1.50
CA LEU A 394 -32.69 -2.92 0.91
C LEU A 394 -33.48 -3.96 0.08
N PRO A 395 -32.98 -4.38 -1.10
CA PRO A 395 -33.72 -5.22 -2.04
C PRO A 395 -33.96 -6.63 -1.47
N GLU A 396 -35.22 -6.98 -1.24
CA GLU A 396 -35.60 -8.26 -0.61
C GLU A 396 -35.02 -9.48 -1.35
N ASN A 397 -35.18 -9.53 -2.66
CA ASN A 397 -34.95 -10.73 -3.45
C ASN A 397 -33.61 -10.72 -4.20
N ILE A 398 -32.66 -9.87 -3.79
CA ILE A 398 -31.32 -9.78 -4.41
C ILE A 398 -30.54 -11.10 -4.27
N CYS A 399 -30.83 -11.87 -3.21
CA CYS A 399 -30.26 -13.20 -2.98
C CYS A 399 -31.00 -14.33 -3.70
N PHE A 400 -32.05 -14.06 -4.48
CA PHE A 400 -32.87 -15.10 -5.13
C PHE A 400 -32.05 -15.96 -6.13
N GLY A 401 -30.97 -15.41 -6.70
CA GLY A 401 -30.01 -16.16 -7.51
C GLY A 401 -29.21 -17.22 -6.76
N GLY A 402 -29.18 -17.19 -5.42
CA GLY A 402 -28.45 -18.17 -4.60
C GLY A 402 -26.93 -18.11 -4.76
N LYS A 403 -26.38 -16.96 -5.17
CA LYS A 403 -24.93 -16.77 -5.43
C LYS A 403 -24.27 -15.61 -4.69
N LEU A 404 -25.03 -14.66 -4.14
CA LEU A 404 -24.46 -13.44 -3.53
C LEU A 404 -23.51 -13.80 -2.37
N LYS A 405 -22.24 -13.44 -2.52
CA LYS A 405 -21.15 -13.67 -1.55
C LYS A 405 -20.91 -12.43 -0.71
N GLU A 406 -20.84 -11.26 -1.36
CA GLU A 406 -20.49 -10.01 -0.69
C GLU A 406 -21.50 -8.91 -1.00
N PHE A 407 -22.01 -8.27 0.05
CA PHE A 407 -22.95 -7.16 -0.07
C PHE A 407 -22.52 -5.98 0.79
N TYR A 408 -22.17 -4.89 0.12
CA TYR A 408 -21.73 -3.63 0.73
C TYR A 408 -22.77 -2.55 0.42
N ALA A 409 -23.43 -2.02 1.44
CA ALA A 409 -24.42 -0.95 1.35
C ALA A 409 -24.23 0.13 2.44
N SER A 410 -23.07 0.12 3.11
CA SER A 410 -22.70 1.03 4.18
C SER A 410 -22.56 2.49 3.71
N TYR A 411 -22.57 3.44 4.65
CA TYR A 411 -22.47 4.89 4.38
C TYR A 411 -23.48 5.35 3.31
N ASN A 412 -24.76 5.15 3.62
CA ASN A 412 -25.91 5.53 2.78
C ASN A 412 -27.05 6.03 3.69
N ASN A 413 -28.24 6.25 3.12
CA ASN A 413 -29.44 6.68 3.84
C ASN A 413 -30.58 5.64 3.70
N PHE A 414 -30.25 4.34 3.69
CA PHE A 414 -31.27 3.28 3.62
C PHE A 414 -32.17 3.28 4.86
N THR A 415 -33.48 3.12 4.63
CA THR A 415 -34.55 3.44 5.58
C THR A 415 -35.24 2.19 6.17
N PRO A 416 -36.17 2.36 7.14
CA PRO A 416 -36.93 1.28 7.76
C PRO A 416 -37.80 0.41 6.83
N THR A 417 -37.21 -0.60 6.19
CA THR A 417 -37.66 -2.01 6.23
C THR A 417 -36.53 -2.92 5.70
N ILE A 418 -35.86 -3.67 6.57
CA ILE A 418 -35.09 -4.84 6.08
C ILE A 418 -36.06 -5.99 5.86
N GLN A 419 -36.31 -6.28 4.60
CA GLN A 419 -37.30 -7.27 4.18
C GLN A 419 -36.84 -8.70 4.46
N LYS A 420 -37.78 -9.60 4.77
CA LYS A 420 -37.55 -10.86 5.52
C LYS A 420 -36.70 -11.92 4.80
N ARG A 421 -36.24 -11.65 3.58
CA ARG A 421 -35.46 -12.58 2.74
C ARG A 421 -33.95 -12.42 2.83
N LEU A 422 -33.39 -11.33 3.41
CA LEU A 422 -31.95 -11.32 3.72
C LEU A 422 -31.56 -12.52 4.59
N LYS A 423 -32.49 -12.96 5.47
CA LYS A 423 -32.45 -14.20 6.26
C LYS A 423 -32.12 -15.48 5.47
N SER A 424 -32.28 -15.48 4.13
CA SER A 424 -32.08 -16.63 3.24
C SER A 424 -30.80 -16.58 2.38
N CYS A 425 -29.98 -15.53 2.50
CA CYS A 425 -28.73 -15.35 1.73
C CYS A 425 -27.58 -16.26 2.22
N THR A 426 -27.76 -17.58 2.28
CA THR A 426 -26.81 -18.53 2.90
C THR A 426 -25.41 -18.59 2.26
N THR A 427 -25.24 -18.00 1.08
CA THR A 427 -23.94 -17.85 0.39
C THR A 427 -23.08 -16.70 0.87
N LEU A 428 -23.60 -15.77 1.68
CA LEU A 428 -22.85 -14.61 2.14
C LEU A 428 -21.59 -15.01 2.93
N ILE A 429 -20.45 -14.41 2.53
CA ILE A 429 -19.17 -14.43 3.23
C ILE A 429 -18.87 -13.08 3.90
N ARG A 430 -19.43 -11.97 3.38
CA ARG A 430 -19.28 -10.62 3.95
C ARG A 430 -20.56 -9.79 3.77
N ILE A 431 -20.94 -9.06 4.81
CA ILE A 431 -22.02 -8.06 4.75
C ILE A 431 -21.63 -6.78 5.50
N GLU A 432 -21.87 -5.63 4.87
CA GLU A 432 -21.58 -4.30 5.40
C GLU A 432 -22.77 -3.37 5.19
N LEU A 433 -23.47 -3.06 6.28
CA LEU A 433 -24.65 -2.18 6.30
C LEU A 433 -24.44 -0.94 7.19
N GLN A 434 -23.22 -0.74 7.71
CA GLN A 434 -22.91 0.26 8.72
C GLN A 434 -23.14 1.71 8.25
N ALA A 435 -23.45 2.61 9.18
CA ALA A 435 -23.77 4.02 8.91
C ALA A 435 -24.93 4.18 7.91
N ASN A 436 -26.13 3.82 8.36
CA ASN A 436 -27.40 3.95 7.63
C ASN A 436 -28.53 4.35 8.59
N GLN A 437 -29.79 4.31 8.14
CA GLN A 437 -31.00 4.51 8.96
C GLN A 437 -31.83 3.22 9.11
N LEU A 438 -31.17 2.05 9.05
CA LEU A 438 -31.82 0.75 9.10
C LEU A 438 -32.34 0.44 10.49
N THR A 439 -33.48 -0.24 10.58
CA THR A 439 -34.09 -0.67 11.84
C THR A 439 -34.81 -2.01 11.67
N GLY A 440 -35.21 -2.59 12.80
CA GLY A 440 -35.87 -3.89 12.91
C GLY A 440 -35.28 -4.69 14.06
N ASN A 441 -36.03 -5.72 14.49
CA ASN A 441 -35.57 -6.66 15.51
C ASN A 441 -34.38 -7.49 14.97
N ILE A 442 -33.21 -7.35 15.58
CA ILE A 442 -31.94 -7.98 15.13
C ILE A 442 -32.06 -9.51 14.98
N SER A 443 -32.87 -10.17 15.81
CA SER A 443 -33.14 -11.62 15.77
C SER A 443 -34.04 -12.07 14.61
N GLU A 444 -34.94 -11.18 14.15
CA GLU A 444 -35.87 -11.47 13.05
C GLU A 444 -35.23 -11.20 11.69
N VAL A 445 -34.49 -10.09 11.58
CA VAL A 445 -33.92 -9.58 10.33
C VAL A 445 -32.86 -10.52 9.74
N PHE A 446 -31.89 -10.94 10.55
CA PHE A 446 -30.74 -11.71 10.07
C PHE A 446 -30.94 -13.22 10.19
N GLY A 447 -30.34 -13.97 9.26
CA GLY A 447 -30.41 -15.43 9.18
C GLY A 447 -29.27 -16.11 9.92
N ILE A 448 -28.94 -17.32 9.46
CA ILE A 448 -27.66 -17.94 9.74
C ILE A 448 -26.99 -18.21 8.39
N TYR A 449 -25.76 -17.73 8.29
CA TYR A 449 -24.98 -17.66 7.07
C TYR A 449 -23.72 -18.52 7.29
N PRO A 450 -23.71 -19.80 6.87
CA PRO A 450 -22.69 -20.76 7.32
C PRO A 450 -21.25 -20.38 6.95
N ASN A 451 -21.06 -19.62 5.88
CA ASN A 451 -19.77 -19.20 5.35
C ASN A 451 -19.35 -17.78 5.80
N LEU A 452 -20.22 -17.05 6.49
CA LEU A 452 -20.02 -15.64 6.85
C LEU A 452 -18.78 -15.46 7.74
N TYR A 453 -17.88 -14.59 7.30
CA TYR A 453 -16.61 -14.28 7.93
C TYR A 453 -16.60 -12.88 8.57
N TYR A 454 -17.33 -11.92 7.97
CA TYR A 454 -17.33 -10.51 8.38
C TYR A 454 -18.76 -9.93 8.32
N MET A 455 -19.18 -9.28 9.41
CA MET A 455 -20.47 -8.59 9.51
C MET A 455 -20.31 -7.27 10.27
N ASP A 456 -20.55 -6.15 9.58
CA ASP A 456 -20.68 -4.84 10.20
C ASP A 456 -22.08 -4.26 9.96
N LEU A 457 -22.78 -4.02 11.07
CA LEU A 457 -24.14 -3.46 11.14
C LEU A 457 -24.16 -2.16 11.96
N SER A 458 -23.00 -1.64 12.33
CA SER A 458 -22.87 -0.54 13.30
C SER A 458 -23.47 0.78 12.82
N ASN A 459 -23.74 1.70 13.74
CA ASN A 459 -24.25 3.04 13.42
C ASN A 459 -25.58 2.96 12.63
N ASN A 460 -26.56 2.30 13.24
CA ASN A 460 -27.92 2.07 12.72
C ASN A 460 -28.93 2.18 13.88
N LYS A 461 -30.17 1.70 13.67
CA LYS A 461 -31.27 1.69 14.66
C LYS A 461 -31.85 0.29 14.83
N PHE A 462 -31.01 -0.74 14.79
CA PHE A 462 -31.45 -2.11 15.10
C PHE A 462 -31.79 -2.22 16.59
N TYR A 463 -32.88 -2.92 16.92
CA TYR A 463 -33.36 -3.08 18.28
C TYR A 463 -33.65 -4.55 18.61
N GLY A 464 -34.14 -4.81 19.83
CA GLY A 464 -34.46 -6.15 20.30
C GLY A 464 -33.22 -6.90 20.79
N GLU A 465 -33.32 -8.22 20.90
CA GLU A 465 -32.30 -9.05 21.57
C GLU A 465 -31.52 -9.92 20.59
N LEU A 466 -30.27 -10.25 20.95
CA LEU A 466 -29.42 -11.15 20.16
C LEU A 466 -29.89 -12.61 20.26
N SER A 467 -30.11 -13.25 19.13
CA SER A 467 -30.62 -14.62 19.08
C SER A 467 -29.54 -15.66 19.41
N GLU A 468 -29.89 -16.66 20.22
CA GLU A 468 -29.15 -17.92 20.44
C GLU A 468 -28.56 -18.53 19.16
N MET A 469 -29.25 -18.37 18.01
CA MET A 469 -28.78 -18.92 16.75
C MET A 469 -27.41 -18.38 16.33
N TRP A 470 -26.99 -17.20 16.78
CA TRP A 470 -25.73 -16.56 16.40
C TRP A 470 -24.50 -17.34 16.88
N GLY A 471 -24.64 -18.22 17.88
CA GLY A 471 -23.59 -19.20 18.23
C GLY A 471 -23.29 -20.24 17.15
N ARG A 472 -24.08 -20.30 16.07
CA ARG A 472 -23.91 -21.22 14.92
C ARG A 472 -23.09 -20.61 13.78
N TYR A 473 -22.57 -19.39 13.95
CA TYR A 473 -21.69 -18.73 12.99
C TYR A 473 -20.27 -19.32 13.02
N ASN A 474 -20.12 -20.52 12.45
CA ASN A 474 -18.89 -21.31 12.52
C ASN A 474 -17.64 -20.68 11.87
N ASN A 475 -17.81 -19.69 11.00
CA ASN A 475 -16.71 -19.04 10.25
C ASN A 475 -16.53 -17.54 10.58
N LEU A 476 -17.39 -16.97 11.44
CA LEU A 476 -17.45 -15.52 11.67
C LEU A 476 -16.25 -15.06 12.50
N SER A 477 -15.39 -14.24 11.90
CA SER A 477 -14.17 -13.70 12.51
C SER A 477 -14.35 -12.26 13.00
N MET A 478 -15.26 -11.49 12.40
CA MET A 478 -15.51 -10.10 12.78
C MET A 478 -17.01 -9.86 12.88
N LEU A 479 -17.44 -9.39 14.05
CA LEU A 479 -18.80 -8.92 14.28
C LEU A 479 -18.75 -7.53 14.93
N ASN A 480 -19.31 -6.54 14.24
CA ASN A 480 -19.54 -5.20 14.77
C ASN A 480 -21.02 -4.83 14.61
N ILE A 481 -21.69 -4.56 15.73
CA ILE A 481 -23.07 -4.06 15.77
C ILE A 481 -23.19 -2.83 16.68
N SER A 482 -22.06 -2.15 16.92
CA SER A 482 -21.97 -0.99 17.80
C SER A 482 -22.87 0.18 17.35
N ASN A 483 -23.22 1.07 18.28
CA ASN A 483 -24.07 2.23 18.04
C ASN A 483 -25.42 1.85 17.38
N ASN A 484 -26.23 1.14 18.16
CA ASN A 484 -27.58 0.66 17.84
C ASN A 484 -28.46 0.67 19.13
N GLU A 485 -29.69 0.19 19.03
CA GLU A 485 -30.69 0.14 20.11
C GLU A 485 -30.90 -1.30 20.65
N ILE A 486 -29.89 -2.17 20.55
CA ILE A 486 -29.97 -3.60 20.89
C ILE A 486 -29.94 -3.80 22.41
N SER A 487 -30.89 -4.55 22.95
CA SER A 487 -31.16 -4.70 24.38
C SER A 487 -30.97 -6.12 24.90
N GLY A 488 -31.16 -6.32 26.21
CA GLY A 488 -31.20 -7.64 26.84
C GLY A 488 -29.82 -8.20 27.16
N GLN A 489 -29.68 -9.52 27.16
CA GLN A 489 -28.46 -10.22 27.57
C GLN A 489 -27.79 -10.86 26.35
N LEU A 490 -26.45 -10.91 26.31
CA LEU A 490 -25.77 -11.67 25.25
C LEU A 490 -26.13 -13.16 25.39
N PRO A 491 -26.56 -13.86 24.33
CA PRO A 491 -26.87 -15.29 24.41
C PRO A 491 -25.61 -16.10 24.71
N VAL A 492 -25.71 -17.07 25.63
CA VAL A 492 -24.60 -17.95 26.04
C VAL A 492 -24.05 -18.77 24.87
N GLU A 493 -24.88 -19.05 23.87
CA GLU A 493 -24.53 -19.64 22.59
C GLU A 493 -23.42 -18.89 21.85
N LEU A 494 -23.28 -17.57 22.01
CA LEU A 494 -22.27 -16.78 21.29
C LEU A 494 -20.85 -17.28 21.59
N GLY A 495 -20.59 -17.84 22.77
CA GLY A 495 -19.32 -18.48 23.12
C GLY A 495 -18.91 -19.65 22.21
N LYS A 496 -19.87 -20.22 21.46
CA LYS A 496 -19.67 -21.33 20.51
C LYS A 496 -19.16 -20.85 19.14
N ALA A 497 -19.20 -19.54 18.85
CA ALA A 497 -18.68 -18.95 17.61
C ALA A 497 -17.14 -18.89 17.60
N SER A 498 -16.49 -20.06 17.66
CA SER A 498 -15.06 -20.21 18.02
C SER A 498 -14.04 -19.53 17.09
N GLN A 499 -14.45 -19.06 15.91
CA GLN A 499 -13.59 -18.30 14.99
C GLN A 499 -13.57 -16.79 15.26
N LEU A 500 -14.40 -16.28 16.18
CA LEU A 500 -14.56 -14.86 16.41
C LEU A 500 -13.29 -14.21 16.96
N ARG A 501 -12.82 -13.16 16.28
CA ARG A 501 -11.59 -12.41 16.57
C ARG A 501 -11.85 -10.98 17.05
N ILE A 502 -12.89 -10.36 16.51
CA ILE A 502 -13.37 -9.02 16.88
C ILE A 502 -14.85 -9.13 17.25
N LEU A 503 -15.20 -8.64 18.43
CA LEU A 503 -16.57 -8.46 18.89
C LEU A 503 -16.76 -7.05 19.42
N ASP A 504 -17.46 -6.21 18.65
CA ASP A 504 -17.80 -4.83 19.01
C ASP A 504 -19.31 -4.68 19.17
N LEU A 505 -19.76 -4.61 20.43
CA LEU A 505 -21.15 -4.39 20.82
C LEU A 505 -21.34 -3.02 21.51
N SER A 506 -20.35 -2.13 21.39
CA SER A 506 -20.32 -0.86 22.12
C SER A 506 -21.48 0.06 21.75
N SER A 507 -21.90 0.98 22.63
CA SER A 507 -23.03 1.90 22.38
C SER A 507 -24.34 1.16 22.03
N ASN A 508 -24.85 0.39 23.00
CA ASN A 508 -26.10 -0.38 22.92
C ASN A 508 -26.79 -0.40 24.32
N LEU A 509 -27.81 -1.23 24.50
CA LEU A 509 -28.62 -1.34 25.73
C LEU A 509 -28.46 -2.71 26.43
N LEU A 510 -27.29 -3.36 26.31
CA LEU A 510 -27.04 -4.70 26.85
C LEU A 510 -26.88 -4.68 28.39
N GLU A 511 -27.37 -5.72 29.07
CA GLU A 511 -27.53 -5.77 30.54
C GLU A 511 -26.47 -6.59 31.30
N LYS A 512 -25.94 -7.67 30.71
CA LYS A 512 -25.04 -8.64 31.37
C LYS A 512 -24.06 -9.31 30.43
N ILE A 513 -22.87 -9.66 30.95
CA ILE A 513 -21.83 -10.42 30.27
C ILE A 513 -21.94 -11.91 30.66
N PRO A 514 -22.17 -12.85 29.73
CA PRO A 514 -22.17 -14.28 30.03
C PRO A 514 -20.74 -14.82 30.17
N LYS A 515 -20.52 -15.74 31.11
CA LYS A 515 -19.21 -16.39 31.33
C LYS A 515 -18.75 -17.21 30.13
N GLU A 516 -19.70 -17.73 29.34
CA GLU A 516 -19.47 -18.52 28.13
C GLU A 516 -18.72 -17.71 27.06
N LEU A 517 -18.72 -16.37 27.14
CA LEU A 517 -17.90 -15.52 26.27
C LEU A 517 -16.40 -15.85 26.38
N GLY A 518 -15.95 -16.32 27.56
CA GLY A 518 -14.59 -16.82 27.79
C GLY A 518 -14.20 -18.05 26.95
N GLN A 519 -15.12 -18.67 26.22
CA GLN A 519 -14.85 -19.79 25.31
C GLN A 519 -14.24 -19.33 23.96
N LEU A 520 -14.32 -18.04 23.62
CA LEU A 520 -13.86 -17.47 22.35
C LEU A 520 -12.32 -17.34 22.25
N LYS A 521 -11.61 -18.46 22.12
CA LYS A 521 -10.14 -18.52 22.25
C LYS A 521 -9.34 -17.72 21.20
N LEU A 522 -9.96 -17.28 20.11
CA LEU A 522 -9.33 -16.47 19.06
C LEU A 522 -9.64 -14.97 19.16
N LEU A 523 -10.41 -14.55 20.17
CA LEU A 523 -10.85 -13.16 20.35
C LEU A 523 -9.66 -12.27 20.76
N PHE A 524 -9.32 -11.30 19.92
CA PHE A 524 -8.27 -10.32 20.21
C PHE A 524 -8.81 -8.92 20.55
N SER A 525 -10.03 -8.59 20.14
CA SER A 525 -10.70 -7.33 20.53
C SER A 525 -12.12 -7.61 21.01
N LEU A 526 -12.41 -7.17 22.24
CA LEU A 526 -13.73 -7.20 22.86
C LEU A 526 -14.07 -5.78 23.34
N LYS A 527 -15.15 -5.21 22.79
CA LYS A 527 -15.68 -3.92 23.20
C LYS A 527 -17.15 -4.05 23.58
N LEU A 528 -17.45 -3.67 24.80
CA LEU A 528 -18.75 -3.72 25.43
C LEU A 528 -19.10 -2.38 26.11
N ASN A 529 -18.32 -1.34 25.83
CA ASN A 529 -18.43 -0.02 26.43
C ASN A 529 -19.70 0.74 26.02
N ASN A 530 -20.08 1.74 26.81
CA ASN A 530 -21.31 2.53 26.61
C ASN A 530 -22.55 1.63 26.49
N ASN A 531 -22.83 0.85 27.52
CA ASN A 531 -23.97 -0.07 27.60
C ASN A 531 -24.63 0.02 28.99
N SER A 532 -25.63 -0.82 29.25
CA SER A 532 -26.29 -0.93 30.56
C SER A 532 -25.73 -2.09 31.41
N LEU A 533 -24.51 -2.58 31.12
CA LEU A 533 -23.99 -3.82 31.70
C LEU A 533 -23.82 -3.71 33.20
N SER A 534 -24.29 -4.72 33.92
CA SER A 534 -24.40 -4.76 35.37
C SER A 534 -23.77 -6.02 35.96
N SER A 535 -23.61 -6.06 37.28
CA SER A 535 -22.91 -7.12 38.02
C SER A 535 -21.38 -7.09 37.81
N GLY A 536 -20.66 -8.07 38.36
CA GLY A 536 -19.22 -8.21 38.17
C GLY A 536 -18.85 -8.79 36.80
N VAL A 537 -17.62 -8.54 36.36
CA VAL A 537 -17.06 -9.13 35.14
C VAL A 537 -16.74 -10.63 35.37
N PRO A 538 -17.16 -11.56 34.51
CA PRO A 538 -16.87 -12.98 34.70
C PRO A 538 -15.37 -13.28 34.71
N THR A 539 -14.93 -14.14 35.64
CA THR A 539 -13.55 -14.65 35.73
C THR A 539 -13.07 -15.31 34.44
N GLU A 540 -13.99 -15.91 33.69
CA GLU A 540 -13.76 -16.61 32.44
C GLU A 540 -13.30 -15.70 31.29
N ILE A 541 -13.45 -14.36 31.41
CA ILE A 541 -12.82 -13.39 30.50
C ILE A 541 -11.28 -13.50 30.55
N GLY A 542 -10.71 -13.89 31.70
CA GLY A 542 -9.29 -14.22 31.84
C GLY A 542 -8.83 -15.43 31.02
N MET A 543 -9.75 -16.22 30.46
CA MET A 543 -9.42 -17.36 29.60
C MET A 543 -9.26 -16.99 28.12
N LEU A 544 -9.31 -15.69 27.77
CA LEU A 544 -9.19 -15.16 26.42
C LEU A 544 -7.71 -14.84 26.09
N LEU A 545 -6.91 -15.87 25.90
CA LEU A 545 -5.43 -15.76 25.83
C LEU A 545 -4.90 -14.95 24.63
N GLU A 546 -5.72 -14.71 23.59
CA GLU A 546 -5.38 -13.87 22.44
C GLU A 546 -5.80 -12.39 22.60
N LEU A 547 -6.45 -12.02 23.71
CA LEU A 547 -7.04 -10.70 23.91
C LEU A 547 -5.97 -9.59 23.96
N ARG A 548 -6.11 -8.60 23.08
CA ARG A 548 -5.25 -7.41 22.92
C ARG A 548 -5.96 -6.11 23.32
N GLN A 549 -7.28 -6.06 23.14
CA GLN A 549 -8.12 -4.92 23.51
C GLN A 549 -9.33 -5.41 24.30
N LEU A 550 -9.52 -4.84 25.49
CA LEU A 550 -10.71 -4.99 26.31
C LEU A 550 -11.22 -3.59 26.69
N ASP A 551 -12.42 -3.24 26.24
CA ASP A 551 -13.10 -2.00 26.63
C ASP A 551 -14.48 -2.32 27.23
N LEU A 552 -14.61 -2.03 28.53
CA LEU A 552 -15.81 -2.20 29.34
C LEU A 552 -16.34 -0.86 29.86
N SER A 553 -15.77 0.26 29.41
CA SER A 553 -15.99 1.59 29.97
C SER A 553 -17.44 2.08 29.85
N SER A 554 -17.84 3.04 30.69
CA SER A 554 -19.18 3.66 30.66
C SER A 554 -20.31 2.63 30.76
N ASN A 555 -20.38 1.94 31.90
CA ASN A 555 -21.33 0.87 32.21
C ASN A 555 -21.76 0.92 33.70
N ASN A 556 -22.55 -0.06 34.15
CA ASN A 556 -22.98 -0.23 35.54
C ASN A 556 -22.27 -1.41 36.24
N LEU A 557 -21.11 -1.86 35.76
CA LEU A 557 -20.38 -3.02 36.29
C LEU A 557 -19.86 -2.74 37.70
N SER A 558 -19.87 -3.75 38.58
CA SER A 558 -19.70 -3.55 40.03
C SER A 558 -19.00 -4.71 40.74
N GLY A 559 -18.29 -4.41 41.83
CA GLY A 559 -17.49 -5.38 42.58
C GLY A 559 -16.01 -5.30 42.23
N PRO A 560 -15.18 -6.29 42.62
CA PRO A 560 -13.75 -6.25 42.37
C PRO A 560 -13.40 -6.46 40.89
N ILE A 561 -12.24 -5.93 40.48
CA ILE A 561 -11.62 -6.27 39.18
C ILE A 561 -11.16 -7.74 39.23
N PRO A 562 -11.51 -8.61 38.27
CA PRO A 562 -11.10 -10.01 38.32
C PRO A 562 -9.58 -10.19 38.18
N GLN A 563 -8.95 -10.80 39.18
CA GLN A 563 -7.52 -11.15 39.15
C GLN A 563 -7.12 -11.98 37.91
N ASP A 564 -8.04 -12.78 37.38
CA ASP A 564 -7.85 -13.67 36.24
C ASP A 564 -7.62 -12.94 34.91
N LEU A 565 -7.95 -11.64 34.83
CA LEU A 565 -7.59 -10.80 33.68
C LEU A 565 -6.07 -10.80 33.43
N ALA A 566 -5.26 -11.01 34.47
CA ALA A 566 -3.80 -11.15 34.38
C ALA A 566 -3.32 -12.30 33.48
N ASN A 567 -4.18 -13.27 33.16
CA ASN A 567 -3.88 -14.36 32.24
C ASN A 567 -3.94 -13.92 30.76
N CYS A 568 -4.58 -12.79 30.45
CA CYS A 568 -4.63 -12.21 29.11
C CYS A 568 -3.32 -11.47 28.77
N SER A 569 -2.17 -12.17 28.80
CA SER A 569 -0.84 -11.56 28.74
C SER A 569 -0.50 -10.82 27.43
N LYS A 570 -1.38 -10.89 26.42
CA LYS A 570 -1.29 -10.15 25.15
C LYS A 570 -2.04 -8.82 25.17
N LEU A 571 -2.68 -8.45 26.28
CA LEU A 571 -3.49 -7.24 26.41
C LEU A 571 -2.60 -5.99 26.27
N ILE A 572 -2.99 -5.10 25.35
CA ILE A 572 -2.33 -3.83 25.02
C ILE A 572 -3.18 -2.65 25.53
N TYR A 573 -4.50 -2.78 25.40
CA TYR A 573 -5.47 -1.77 25.83
C TYR A 573 -6.46 -2.39 26.82
N LEU A 574 -6.52 -1.83 28.04
CA LEU A 574 -7.53 -2.16 29.05
C LEU A 574 -8.24 -0.88 29.49
N ASN A 575 -9.54 -0.80 29.23
CA ASN A 575 -10.39 0.26 29.76
C ASN A 575 -11.58 -0.33 30.54
N MET A 576 -11.72 0.11 31.79
CA MET A 576 -12.79 -0.26 32.72
C MET A 576 -13.41 0.99 33.38
N SER A 577 -13.19 2.18 32.84
CA SER A 577 -13.59 3.45 33.46
C SER A 577 -15.10 3.70 33.48
N LYS A 578 -15.54 4.66 34.28
CA LYS A 578 -16.96 5.10 34.37
C LYS A 578 -17.88 3.91 34.66
N ASN A 579 -17.57 3.24 35.76
CA ASN A 579 -18.24 2.04 36.25
C ASN A 579 -18.39 2.15 37.78
N LYS A 580 -18.62 1.03 38.47
CA LYS A 580 -18.77 0.93 39.93
C LYS A 580 -17.84 -0.15 40.50
N PHE A 581 -16.68 -0.37 39.86
CA PHE A 581 -15.67 -1.29 40.37
C PHE A 581 -15.16 -0.80 41.72
N SER A 582 -15.03 -1.71 42.68
CA SER A 582 -14.76 -1.43 44.09
C SER A 582 -13.64 -2.33 44.61
N GLU A 583 -13.35 -2.25 45.91
CA GLU A 583 -12.22 -2.94 46.55
C GLU A 583 -10.88 -2.44 45.99
N ILE A 584 -9.86 -3.28 45.90
CA ILE A 584 -8.49 -2.90 45.51
C ILE A 584 -8.20 -3.18 44.03
N ILE A 585 -7.20 -2.49 43.47
CA ILE A 585 -6.59 -2.90 42.21
C ILE A 585 -5.81 -4.21 42.46
N PRO A 586 -6.08 -5.32 41.74
CA PRO A 586 -5.39 -6.58 41.98
C PRO A 586 -3.91 -6.50 41.54
N PHE A 587 -2.98 -6.89 42.42
CA PHE A 587 -1.54 -6.90 42.11
C PHE A 587 -1.19 -7.75 40.88
N GLN A 588 -2.02 -8.76 40.58
CA GLN A 588 -1.90 -9.63 39.42
C GLN A 588 -1.96 -8.85 38.09
N ILE A 589 -2.59 -7.67 38.04
CA ILE A 589 -2.61 -6.78 36.86
C ILE A 589 -1.18 -6.44 36.39
N GLY A 590 -0.21 -6.36 37.31
CA GLY A 590 1.21 -6.17 36.98
C GLY A 590 1.84 -7.23 36.06
N LYS A 591 1.19 -8.39 35.89
CA LYS A 591 1.62 -9.43 34.94
C LYS A 591 1.33 -9.10 33.48
N LEU A 592 0.53 -8.07 33.19
CA LEU A 592 0.15 -7.67 31.83
C LEU A 592 1.27 -6.89 31.12
N GLY A 593 2.47 -7.48 31.01
CA GLY A 593 3.65 -6.82 30.45
C GLY A 593 3.53 -6.33 29.00
N SER A 594 2.47 -6.68 28.27
CA SER A 594 2.15 -6.13 26.93
C SER A 594 1.36 -4.81 26.97
N LEU A 595 0.87 -4.39 28.14
CA LEU A 595 -0.11 -3.30 28.29
C LEU A 595 0.53 -1.94 28.01
N GLN A 596 -0.13 -1.15 27.17
CA GLN A 596 0.27 0.21 26.77
C GLN A 596 -0.71 1.26 27.32
N ASN A 597 -2.00 0.93 27.43
CA ASN A 597 -3.02 1.81 27.98
C ASN A 597 -3.81 1.11 29.09
N LEU A 598 -3.88 1.74 30.26
CA LEU A 598 -4.72 1.33 31.39
C LEU A 598 -5.58 2.53 31.84
N ASP A 599 -6.90 2.41 31.69
CA ASP A 599 -7.88 3.39 32.19
C ASP A 599 -8.84 2.68 33.17
N LEU A 600 -8.76 3.07 34.44
CA LEU A 600 -9.64 2.63 35.52
C LEU A 600 -10.42 3.82 36.14
N SER A 601 -10.44 4.97 35.47
CA SER A 601 -10.99 6.22 36.00
C SER A 601 -12.48 6.16 36.34
N HIS A 602 -12.96 7.08 37.17
CA HIS A 602 -14.38 7.18 37.57
C HIS A 602 -14.97 5.84 38.06
N ASN A 603 -14.40 5.33 39.15
CA ASN A 603 -14.81 4.08 39.82
C ASN A 603 -14.85 4.29 41.34
N LEU A 604 -15.01 3.19 42.10
CA LEU A 604 -15.03 3.16 43.56
C LEU A 604 -13.82 2.39 44.13
N LEU A 605 -12.72 2.32 43.39
CA LEU A 605 -11.51 1.58 43.77
C LEU A 605 -10.81 2.29 44.94
N GLY A 606 -10.26 1.53 45.88
CA GLY A 606 -9.55 2.06 47.04
C GLY A 606 -8.40 1.16 47.49
N GLY A 607 -7.90 1.42 48.70
CA GLY A 607 -6.66 0.80 49.19
C GLY A 607 -5.41 1.41 48.54
N GLU A 608 -4.27 0.76 48.73
CA GLU A 608 -2.97 1.24 48.22
C GLU A 608 -2.71 0.77 46.79
N LEU A 609 -1.86 1.51 46.07
CA LEU A 609 -1.41 1.17 44.72
C LEU A 609 -0.46 -0.04 44.75
N PRO A 610 -0.72 -1.14 44.02
CA PRO A 610 0.14 -2.32 44.04
C PRO A 610 1.54 -2.05 43.50
N LEU A 611 2.57 -2.50 44.21
CA LEU A 611 3.97 -2.39 43.79
C LEU A 611 4.18 -3.02 42.40
N GLU A 612 3.53 -4.16 42.16
CA GLU A 612 3.67 -5.00 40.98
C GLU A 612 3.31 -4.30 39.66
N LEU A 613 2.60 -3.17 39.67
CA LEU A 613 2.36 -2.36 38.47
C LEU A 613 3.66 -1.79 37.85
N GLU A 614 4.76 -1.76 38.62
CA GLU A 614 6.12 -1.44 38.11
C GLU A 614 6.57 -2.37 36.96
N ASN A 615 6.03 -3.59 36.88
CA ASN A 615 6.34 -4.59 35.86
C ASN A 615 5.65 -4.30 34.50
N LEU A 616 4.76 -3.30 34.44
CA LEU A 616 4.11 -2.86 33.20
C LEU A 616 5.05 -1.97 32.38
N HIS A 617 6.22 -2.51 32.01
CA HIS A 617 7.31 -1.76 31.37
C HIS A 617 6.96 -1.17 29.99
N ASN A 618 5.86 -1.61 29.36
CA ASN A 618 5.37 -1.07 28.08
C ASN A 618 4.26 -0.01 28.25
N LEU A 619 3.83 0.31 29.48
CA LEU A 619 2.69 1.19 29.73
C LEU A 619 3.03 2.63 29.31
N GLU A 620 2.32 3.17 28.32
CA GLU A 620 2.49 4.54 27.83
C GLU A 620 1.52 5.52 28.52
N THR A 621 0.32 5.08 28.90
CA THR A 621 -0.72 5.89 29.58
C THR A 621 -1.40 5.17 30.75
N LEU A 622 -1.55 5.85 31.89
CA LEU A 622 -2.22 5.34 33.10
C LEU A 622 -3.23 6.37 33.65
N ASP A 623 -4.52 6.06 33.58
CA ASP A 623 -5.58 6.88 34.19
C ASP A 623 -6.24 6.13 35.35
N LEU A 624 -6.14 6.69 36.55
CA LEU A 624 -6.72 6.23 37.80
C LEU A 624 -7.61 7.31 38.45
N SER A 625 -7.92 8.37 37.72
CA SER A 625 -8.63 9.56 38.23
C SER A 625 -10.02 9.22 38.77
N HIS A 626 -10.56 10.07 39.66
CA HIS A 626 -11.89 9.92 40.24
C HIS A 626 -12.13 8.52 40.86
N ASN A 627 -11.32 8.19 41.87
CA ASN A 627 -11.41 6.96 42.65
C ASN A 627 -11.25 7.29 44.16
N ASN A 628 -11.08 6.27 45.00
CA ASN A 628 -10.88 6.40 46.44
C ASN A 628 -9.55 5.74 46.88
N LEU A 629 -8.51 5.80 46.02
CA LEU A 629 -7.19 5.23 46.27
C LEU A 629 -6.46 6.01 47.37
N THR A 630 -5.76 5.31 48.26
CA THR A 630 -5.18 5.83 49.50
C THR A 630 -3.68 5.56 49.58
N GLY A 631 -2.96 6.34 50.41
CA GLY A 631 -1.57 6.08 50.73
C GLY A 631 -0.60 6.60 49.67
N PHE A 632 0.55 5.93 49.55
CA PHE A 632 1.68 6.42 48.75
C PHE A 632 1.71 5.85 47.32
N ILE A 633 2.19 6.64 46.37
CA ILE A 633 2.57 6.12 45.05
C ILE A 633 3.90 5.37 45.19
N PRO A 634 4.02 4.09 44.74
CA PRO A 634 5.24 3.32 44.88
C PRO A 634 6.44 4.01 44.21
N SER A 635 7.50 4.26 44.99
CA SER A 635 8.68 5.00 44.50
C SER A 635 9.46 4.29 43.39
N THR A 636 9.18 3.00 43.17
CA THR A 636 9.72 2.18 42.07
C THR A 636 9.02 2.41 40.73
N TYR A 637 7.85 3.09 40.68
CA TYR A 637 7.22 3.48 39.41
C TYR A 637 8.12 4.39 38.55
N LYS A 638 9.18 4.96 39.12
CA LYS A 638 10.26 5.63 38.37
C LYS A 638 10.98 4.73 37.35
N GLU A 639 10.85 3.40 37.46
CA GLU A 639 11.42 2.43 36.51
C GLU A 639 10.46 2.14 35.33
N MET A 640 9.25 2.71 35.33
CA MET A 640 8.26 2.58 34.24
C MET A 640 8.61 3.54 33.09
N LEU A 641 9.76 3.32 32.44
CA LEU A 641 10.37 4.28 31.50
C LEU A 641 9.54 4.58 30.23
N SER A 642 8.59 3.73 29.87
CA SER A 642 7.64 3.97 28.77
C SER A 642 6.49 4.92 29.14
N LEU A 643 6.26 5.19 30.43
CA LEU A 643 5.11 5.96 30.89
C LEU A 643 5.28 7.43 30.51
N THR A 644 4.31 7.96 29.74
CA THR A 644 4.32 9.34 29.22
C THR A 644 3.18 10.18 29.77
N SER A 645 2.05 9.57 30.09
CA SER A 645 0.86 10.25 30.61
C SER A 645 0.32 9.52 31.83
N VAL A 646 0.02 10.29 32.88
CA VAL A 646 -0.69 9.85 34.07
C VAL A 646 -1.83 10.81 34.37
N ASP A 647 -2.95 10.27 34.86
CA ASP A 647 -3.91 11.03 35.65
C ASP A 647 -4.24 10.23 36.92
N ILE A 648 -4.10 10.88 38.08
CA ILE A 648 -4.34 10.32 39.41
C ILE A 648 -5.21 11.26 40.26
N SER A 649 -5.85 12.26 39.63
CA SER A 649 -6.65 13.29 40.29
C SER A 649 -7.87 12.71 41.01
N TYR A 650 -8.45 13.48 41.93
CA TYR A 650 -9.66 13.09 42.69
C TYR A 650 -9.52 11.71 43.36
N ASN A 651 -8.57 11.62 44.30
CA ASN A 651 -8.23 10.42 45.07
C ASN A 651 -7.78 10.84 46.50
N GLN A 652 -7.26 9.92 47.31
CA GLN A 652 -6.74 10.18 48.67
C GLN A 652 -5.22 9.90 48.79
N LEU A 653 -4.47 10.06 47.70
CA LEU A 653 -3.02 9.79 47.68
C LEU A 653 -2.21 10.88 48.39
N GLU A 654 -1.07 10.50 48.97
CA GLU A 654 -0.18 11.39 49.72
C GLU A 654 1.31 11.08 49.50
N GLY A 655 2.16 12.07 49.79
CA GLY A 655 3.62 11.95 49.75
C GLY A 655 4.25 12.21 48.37
N PRO A 656 5.50 11.73 48.16
CA PRO A 656 6.34 12.15 47.04
C PRO A 656 5.96 11.50 45.70
N LEU A 657 5.87 12.31 44.64
CA LEU A 657 5.75 11.80 43.27
C LEU A 657 7.02 11.06 42.80
N PRO A 658 6.90 9.91 42.09
CA PRO A 658 8.01 9.24 41.42
C PRO A 658 8.74 10.18 40.43
N GLN A 659 10.06 10.07 40.34
CA GLN A 659 10.89 10.98 39.56
C GLN A 659 11.08 10.51 38.11
N ILE A 660 9.98 10.53 37.34
CA ILE A 660 9.95 10.34 35.88
C ILE A 660 9.06 11.37 35.20
N LYS A 661 9.31 11.58 33.90
CA LYS A 661 8.64 12.56 33.04
C LYS A 661 7.12 12.59 33.23
N ALA A 662 6.44 11.43 33.19
CA ALA A 662 4.98 11.37 33.34
C ALA A 662 4.47 12.11 34.59
N PHE A 663 5.10 11.90 35.76
CA PHE A 663 4.68 12.55 37.02
C PHE A 663 5.27 13.96 37.18
N THR A 664 6.48 14.24 36.68
CA THR A 664 7.10 15.58 36.80
C THR A 664 6.56 16.60 35.81
N GLU A 665 6.04 16.14 34.67
CA GLU A 665 5.46 16.93 33.57
C GLU A 665 3.92 16.81 33.51
N ALA A 666 3.30 16.05 34.43
CA ALA A 666 1.85 16.01 34.62
C ALA A 666 1.26 17.41 34.88
N SER A 667 0.07 17.66 34.33
CA SER A 667 -0.66 18.90 34.54
C SER A 667 -1.17 19.04 35.98
N ALA A 668 -1.53 20.25 36.39
CA ALA A 668 -2.18 20.48 37.67
C ALA A 668 -3.48 19.67 37.81
N GLN A 669 -4.26 19.59 36.72
CA GLN A 669 -5.51 18.84 36.64
C GLN A 669 -5.30 17.32 36.85
N ALA A 670 -4.17 16.76 36.37
CA ALA A 670 -3.86 15.34 36.52
C ALA A 670 -3.44 14.92 37.94
N LEU A 671 -3.28 15.88 38.85
CA LEU A 671 -2.77 15.70 40.21
C LEU A 671 -3.70 16.27 41.30
N GLU A 672 -4.69 17.09 40.92
CA GLU A 672 -5.53 17.82 41.88
C GLU A 672 -6.46 16.92 42.70
N ASN A 673 -7.03 17.48 43.77
CA ASN A 673 -7.96 16.79 44.67
C ASN A 673 -7.42 15.46 45.20
N ASN A 674 -6.15 15.47 45.62
CA ASN A 674 -5.49 14.45 46.43
C ASN A 674 -5.15 15.00 47.82
N LYS A 675 -4.81 14.11 48.76
CA LYS A 675 -4.69 14.42 50.19
C LYS A 675 -3.49 15.32 50.51
N ASP A 676 -2.28 14.87 50.20
CA ASP A 676 -1.02 15.56 50.53
C ASP A 676 0.11 15.18 49.54
N LEU A 677 -0.15 15.23 48.24
CA LEU A 677 0.87 14.99 47.20
C LEU A 677 1.91 16.13 47.18
N CYS A 678 3.17 15.76 47.02
CA CYS A 678 4.31 16.68 46.98
C CYS A 678 5.39 16.19 45.98
N GLY A 679 6.30 17.08 45.57
CA GLY A 679 7.47 16.66 44.78
C GLY A 679 8.00 17.72 43.83
N ASN A 680 8.72 17.25 42.81
CA ASN A 680 9.34 18.06 41.76
C ASN A 680 8.41 18.17 40.53
N ASN A 681 7.20 18.70 40.74
CA ASN A 681 6.24 19.09 39.70
C ASN A 681 5.84 20.54 40.00
N THR A 682 5.74 21.40 38.98
CA THR A 682 5.46 22.84 39.14
C THR A 682 4.10 23.15 39.77
N SER A 683 3.17 22.20 39.74
CA SER A 683 1.82 22.30 40.30
C SER A 683 1.74 21.91 41.80
N LEU A 684 2.80 21.32 42.36
CA LEU A 684 2.82 20.81 43.74
C LEU A 684 3.82 21.54 44.64
N LYS A 685 3.65 21.37 45.95
CA LYS A 685 4.62 21.85 46.95
C LYS A 685 5.82 20.89 47.02
N PRO A 686 7.04 21.38 47.25
CA PRO A 686 8.18 20.54 47.61
C PRO A 686 7.89 19.72 48.87
N CYS A 687 8.32 18.45 48.90
CA CYS A 687 8.08 17.58 50.05
C CYS A 687 8.80 18.07 51.32
N PRO A 688 8.23 17.86 52.52
CA PRO A 688 8.89 18.19 53.78
C PRO A 688 10.20 17.41 53.94
N THR A 689 11.33 18.11 54.01
CA THR A 689 12.61 17.47 54.33
C THR A 689 12.60 16.96 55.78
N PRO A 690 13.05 15.71 56.04
CA PRO A 690 13.15 15.20 57.40
C PRO A 690 14.08 16.08 58.25
N LYS A 691 13.53 16.73 59.28
CA LYS A 691 14.33 17.49 60.25
C LYS A 691 15.22 16.52 61.02
N GLU A 692 16.53 16.53 60.74
CA GLU A 692 17.50 15.68 61.43
C GLU A 692 17.42 15.87 62.95
N LYS A 693 17.28 14.75 63.67
CA LYS A 693 17.32 14.75 65.14
C LYS A 693 18.76 14.94 65.61
N ASN A 694 19.13 16.21 65.84
CA ASN A 694 20.36 16.71 66.46
C ASN A 694 21.07 15.67 67.37
N LYS A 695 22.12 15.02 66.87
CA LYS A 695 23.10 14.30 67.69
C LYS A 695 24.35 15.14 67.86
N LYS A 696 24.37 15.96 68.93
CA LYS A 696 25.57 16.70 69.35
C LYS A 696 26.63 15.77 69.97
N LEU A 697 27.57 15.26 69.18
CA LEU A 697 28.94 14.93 69.63
C LEU A 697 29.88 14.74 68.43
N GLY A 698 31.15 15.17 68.54
CA GLY A 698 32.15 14.96 67.47
C GLY A 698 33.04 16.16 67.10
N ALA A 699 32.95 17.29 67.81
CA ALA A 699 33.77 18.47 67.53
C ALA A 699 35.24 18.29 67.94
N PHE A 700 36.03 17.62 67.09
CA PHE A 700 37.50 17.52 67.27
C PHE A 700 38.31 17.49 65.95
N TYR A 701 37.75 17.02 64.84
CA TYR A 701 38.52 16.75 63.61
C TYR A 701 38.61 17.89 62.57
N ILE A 702 37.98 19.04 62.81
CA ILE A 702 37.91 20.15 61.81
C ILE A 702 38.99 21.23 62.02
N ILE A 703 39.65 21.28 63.17
CA ILE A 703 40.61 22.34 63.53
C ILE A 703 41.96 22.24 62.78
N VAL A 704 42.27 21.09 62.15
CA VAL A 704 43.59 20.82 61.53
C VAL A 704 43.63 21.12 60.01
N LEU A 705 42.49 21.35 59.35
CA LEU A 705 42.41 21.43 57.87
C LEU A 705 42.09 22.81 57.28
N ILE A 706 41.92 23.85 58.11
CA ILE A 706 41.44 25.17 57.66
C ILE A 706 42.58 26.18 57.36
N SER A 707 43.84 25.87 57.72
CA SER A 707 44.99 26.76 57.52
C SER A 707 45.60 26.75 56.10
N GLY A 708 45.30 25.75 55.27
CA GLY A 708 45.99 25.56 53.97
C GLY A 708 45.35 26.26 52.77
N THR A 709 44.01 26.41 52.74
CA THR A 709 43.27 26.77 51.52
C THR A 709 43.11 28.28 51.30
N LEU A 710 43.19 29.09 52.37
CA LEU A 710 42.91 30.54 52.28
C LEU A 710 44.00 31.35 51.57
N ILE A 711 45.24 30.85 51.56
CA ILE A 711 46.40 31.51 50.94
C ILE A 711 46.35 31.42 49.41
N ILE A 712 45.83 30.31 48.87
CA ILE A 712 45.83 30.04 47.42
C ILE A 712 44.81 30.92 46.69
N LEU A 713 43.63 31.18 47.28
CA LEU A 713 42.65 32.10 46.69
C LEU A 713 43.17 33.55 46.63
N LEU A 714 44.02 33.97 47.57
CA LEU A 714 44.52 35.35 47.64
C LEU A 714 45.49 35.71 46.49
N LEU A 715 46.14 34.71 45.88
CA LEU A 715 47.05 34.91 44.74
C LEU A 715 46.28 34.98 43.40
N ILE A 716 45.16 34.27 43.29
CA ILE A 716 44.35 34.20 42.07
C ILE A 716 43.59 35.52 41.85
N THR A 717 43.07 36.14 42.91
CA THR A 717 42.36 37.43 42.82
C THR A 717 43.24 38.58 42.37
N VAL A 718 44.50 38.64 42.81
CA VAL A 718 45.48 39.66 42.37
C VAL A 718 45.80 39.53 40.88
N GLY A 719 45.89 38.30 40.34
CA GLY A 719 46.11 38.07 38.91
C GLY A 719 44.97 38.57 38.02
N ILE A 720 43.71 38.39 38.45
CA ILE A 720 42.53 38.80 37.69
C ILE A 720 42.39 40.34 37.62
N LEU A 721 42.76 41.05 38.70
CA LEU A 721 42.66 42.52 38.77
C LEU A 721 43.60 43.26 37.79
N ILE A 722 44.63 42.61 37.25
CA ILE A 722 45.55 43.21 36.27
C ILE A 722 44.95 43.21 34.85
N ILE A 723 44.04 42.29 34.54
CA ILE A 723 43.53 42.09 33.17
C ILE A 723 42.30 42.96 32.88
N HIS A 724 41.57 43.42 33.91
CA HIS A 724 40.31 44.16 33.76
C HIS A 724 40.44 45.69 33.60
N HIS A 725 41.49 46.18 32.94
CA HIS A 725 41.72 47.63 32.71
C HIS A 725 41.44 48.12 31.27
N LYS A 726 40.26 47.81 30.75
CA LYS A 726 39.54 48.50 29.65
C LYS A 726 38.06 48.05 29.71
N ARG A 727 37.17 48.82 30.35
CA ARG A 727 36.26 49.84 29.75
C ARG A 727 35.29 49.23 28.71
N GLU A 728 34.01 49.03 29.07
CA GLU A 728 32.85 49.98 28.94
C GLU A 728 32.19 49.90 27.54
N THR A 729 30.88 50.07 27.26
CA THR A 729 29.60 50.40 27.96
C THR A 729 28.43 50.03 26.99
N ASN A 730 27.10 49.99 27.25
CA ASN A 730 26.16 49.86 28.40
C ASN A 730 24.69 49.71 27.84
N ILE A 731 23.71 49.27 28.67
CA ILE A 731 22.25 49.64 28.60
C ILE A 731 21.42 49.06 27.40
N ASP A 732 20.14 48.64 27.48
CA ASP A 732 19.13 48.51 28.57
C ASP A 732 18.04 47.40 28.28
N GLU A 733 16.95 47.34 29.05
CA GLU A 733 15.76 46.44 28.93
C GLU A 733 14.69 46.92 27.90
N PRO A 734 13.43 46.36 27.81
CA PRO A 734 12.89 45.00 27.98
C PRO A 734 12.03 44.51 26.75
N GLY A 735 11.48 43.27 26.76
CA GLY A 735 10.47 42.83 25.76
C GLY A 735 9.80 41.46 25.99
N GLU A 736 8.46 41.43 25.92
CA GLU A 736 7.47 40.37 26.24
C GLU A 736 7.51 39.02 25.45
N PRO A 737 6.72 37.98 25.83
CA PRO A 737 7.09 36.56 25.63
C PRO A 737 6.71 35.93 24.28
N GLN A 738 7.48 34.91 23.87
CA GLN A 738 7.12 33.98 22.79
C GLN A 738 6.70 32.61 23.36
N ILE A 739 5.64 32.04 22.79
CA ILE A 739 5.15 30.68 23.07
C ILE A 739 6.16 29.67 22.53
N GLU A 740 6.58 28.71 23.35
CA GLU A 740 7.58 27.71 22.95
C GLU A 740 7.10 26.81 21.80
N THR A 741 7.94 26.71 20.76
CA THR A 741 7.76 25.78 19.64
C THR A 741 8.66 24.55 19.83
N LEU A 742 8.04 23.37 19.93
CA LEU A 742 8.72 22.12 20.30
C LEU A 742 9.52 21.50 19.14
N PHE A 743 10.79 21.91 18.99
CA PHE A 743 11.71 21.40 17.97
C PHE A 743 12.83 20.52 18.55
N ALA A 744 12.94 19.26 18.08
CA ALA A 744 14.15 18.45 18.29
C ALA A 744 14.30 17.35 17.21
N ALA A 745 15.21 17.55 16.24
CA ALA A 745 15.70 16.50 15.33
C ALA A 745 17.00 16.87 14.60
N TRP A 746 17.18 18.15 14.24
CA TRP A 746 18.43 18.67 13.67
C TRP A 746 19.21 19.52 14.69
N ARG A 747 20.55 19.50 14.56
CA ARG A 747 21.45 20.24 15.45
C ARG A 747 21.62 21.66 14.92
N HIS A 748 21.31 22.62 15.80
CA HIS A 748 21.32 24.07 15.57
C HIS A 748 20.10 24.63 14.80
N ASP A 749 19.27 25.37 15.53
CA ASP A 749 18.28 26.37 15.09
C ASP A 749 17.20 25.93 14.06
N GLY A 750 16.24 25.11 14.52
CA GLY A 750 15.06 24.74 13.74
C GLY A 750 14.07 25.88 13.42
N LYS A 751 14.19 27.06 14.05
CA LYS A 751 13.32 28.20 13.75
C LYS A 751 13.68 28.83 12.41
N LYS A 752 14.98 29.00 12.15
CA LYS A 752 15.51 29.50 10.88
C LYS A 752 15.11 28.61 9.69
N ILE A 753 15.25 27.30 9.85
CA ILE A 753 14.94 26.30 8.80
C ILE A 753 13.45 26.30 8.42
N HIS A 754 12.54 26.61 9.36
CA HIS A 754 11.12 26.79 9.03
C HIS A 754 10.93 27.97 8.06
N GLU A 755 11.46 29.15 8.40
CA GLU A 755 11.31 30.37 7.60
C GLU A 755 11.94 30.19 6.20
N GLU A 756 13.12 29.57 6.16
CA GLU A 756 13.85 29.16 4.95
C GLU A 756 13.07 28.19 4.04
N ILE A 757 12.36 27.21 4.60
CA ILE A 757 11.50 26.28 3.82
C ILE A 757 10.23 26.97 3.31
N ILE A 758 9.66 27.91 4.06
CA ILE A 758 8.53 28.72 3.56
C ILE A 758 8.98 29.59 2.38
N GLU A 759 10.17 30.21 2.45
CA GLU A 759 10.70 31.04 1.36
C GLU A 759 11.07 30.18 0.13
N ALA A 760 11.84 29.10 0.30
CA ALA A 760 12.33 28.25 -0.79
C ALA A 760 11.25 27.43 -1.51
N THR A 761 10.04 27.32 -0.95
CA THR A 761 8.87 26.70 -1.60
C THR A 761 7.81 27.72 -2.04
N GLU A 762 8.09 29.03 -1.94
CA GLU A 762 7.15 30.14 -2.14
C GLU A 762 5.81 29.91 -1.39
N ASN A 763 5.90 29.55 -0.11
CA ASN A 763 4.77 29.13 0.75
C ASN A 763 3.99 27.94 0.18
N PHE A 764 4.72 26.90 -0.23
CA PHE A 764 4.18 25.63 -0.75
C PHE A 764 3.38 25.76 -2.06
N GLU A 765 3.87 26.55 -3.02
CA GLU A 765 3.29 26.60 -4.37
C GLU A 765 3.38 25.25 -5.11
N SER A 766 2.37 24.96 -5.94
CA SER A 766 2.24 23.68 -6.65
C SER A 766 3.41 23.35 -7.59
N LYS A 767 4.16 24.36 -8.06
CA LYS A 767 5.35 24.19 -8.91
C LYS A 767 6.51 23.47 -8.20
N TYR A 768 6.51 23.46 -6.86
CA TYR A 768 7.46 22.71 -6.04
C TYR A 768 6.95 21.34 -5.60
N CYS A 769 5.68 21.02 -5.85
CA CYS A 769 5.08 19.76 -5.41
C CYS A 769 5.55 18.60 -6.31
N ILE A 770 6.10 17.56 -5.68
CA ILE A 770 6.64 16.35 -6.34
C ILE A 770 5.77 15.11 -6.12
N GLY A 771 4.69 15.22 -5.34
CA GLY A 771 3.72 14.14 -5.15
C GLY A 771 2.65 14.50 -4.13
N VAL A 772 1.46 13.90 -4.25
CA VAL A 772 0.34 14.10 -3.32
C VAL A 772 -0.16 12.73 -2.86
N GLY A 773 -0.25 12.53 -1.55
CA GLY A 773 -0.85 11.35 -0.93
C GLY A 773 -2.03 11.71 -0.04
N GLY A 774 -2.80 10.72 0.42
CA GLY A 774 -4.08 10.91 1.11
C GLY A 774 -4.06 11.67 2.45
N TYR A 775 -2.89 12.02 2.99
CA TYR A 775 -2.72 12.79 4.22
C TYR A 775 -1.83 14.03 4.07
N GLY A 776 -1.24 14.26 2.90
CA GLY A 776 -0.28 15.34 2.70
C GLY A 776 0.37 15.38 1.32
N SER A 777 0.91 16.53 0.96
CA SER A 777 1.62 16.80 -0.28
C SER A 777 3.12 16.96 -0.02
N VAL A 778 3.96 16.38 -0.88
CA VAL A 778 5.42 16.43 -0.79
C VAL A 778 5.96 17.47 -1.78
N TYR A 779 6.94 18.26 -1.33
CA TYR A 779 7.55 19.34 -2.09
C TYR A 779 9.07 19.19 -2.12
N LYS A 780 9.72 19.60 -3.21
CA LYS A 780 11.19 19.70 -3.31
C LYS A 780 11.62 21.11 -2.86
N SER A 781 12.48 21.19 -1.86
CA SER A 781 13.04 22.45 -1.35
C SER A 781 14.55 22.44 -1.45
N LEU A 782 15.15 23.57 -1.83
CA LEU A 782 16.60 23.80 -1.81
C LEU A 782 16.93 24.73 -0.63
N LEU A 783 17.78 24.29 0.29
CA LEU A 783 18.22 25.08 1.44
C LEU A 783 19.39 25.99 1.06
N SER A 784 19.61 27.04 1.85
CA SER A 784 20.76 27.97 1.73
C SER A 784 22.12 27.30 1.99
N THR A 785 22.12 26.10 2.58
CA THR A 785 23.30 25.21 2.69
C THR A 785 23.69 24.57 1.34
N GLY A 786 22.82 24.64 0.33
CA GLY A 786 22.93 23.90 -0.93
C GLY A 786 22.34 22.48 -0.87
N GLU A 787 21.82 22.05 0.28
CA GLU A 787 21.17 20.75 0.44
C GLU A 787 19.75 20.76 -0.13
N VAL A 788 19.39 19.67 -0.82
CA VAL A 788 18.03 19.45 -1.32
C VAL A 788 17.30 18.55 -0.34
N VAL A 789 16.06 18.92 0.04
CA VAL A 789 15.22 18.16 0.96
C VAL A 789 13.81 17.95 0.39
N ALA A 790 13.19 16.83 0.75
CA ALA A 790 11.78 16.57 0.49
C ALA A 790 10.94 17.00 1.71
N VAL A 791 9.95 17.86 1.51
CA VAL A 791 9.12 18.43 2.59
C VAL A 791 7.67 17.97 2.42
N LYS A 792 7.18 17.12 3.34
CA LYS A 792 5.79 16.62 3.34
C LYS A 792 4.93 17.51 4.22
N LYS A 793 4.09 18.37 3.61
CA LYS A 793 3.07 19.19 4.30
C LYS A 793 1.75 18.43 4.41
N PHE A 794 1.16 18.40 5.59
CA PHE A 794 -0.11 17.72 5.85
C PHE A 794 -1.32 18.58 5.42
N HIS A 795 -2.45 17.95 5.08
CA HIS A 795 -3.64 18.65 4.59
C HIS A 795 -4.47 19.27 5.72
N GLU A 796 -4.54 20.60 5.76
CA GLU A 796 -5.16 21.40 6.83
C GLU A 796 -6.66 21.11 7.08
N ASN A 797 -7.38 20.62 6.07
CA ASN A 797 -8.84 20.43 6.12
C ASN A 797 -9.32 19.18 6.90
N SER A 798 -8.47 18.54 7.71
CA SER A 798 -8.77 17.23 8.32
C SER A 798 -8.71 17.17 9.87
N GLY A 799 -8.63 18.31 10.55
CA GLY A 799 -8.86 18.41 12.00
C GLY A 799 -7.91 17.57 12.86
N VAL A 800 -8.42 16.99 13.96
CA VAL A 800 -7.64 16.22 14.96
C VAL A 800 -6.86 15.07 14.32
N LEU A 801 -7.45 14.39 13.34
CA LEU A 801 -6.84 13.27 12.60
C LEU A 801 -5.53 13.67 11.90
N SER A 802 -5.42 14.93 11.42
CA SER A 802 -4.17 15.42 10.82
C SER A 802 -3.02 15.47 11.82
N GLN A 803 -3.32 15.86 13.06
CA GLN A 803 -2.32 16.06 14.10
C GLN A 803 -1.93 14.74 14.77
N GLU A 804 -2.87 13.78 14.86
CA GLU A 804 -2.58 12.40 15.26
C GLU A 804 -1.77 11.66 14.19
N SER A 805 -2.09 11.82 12.90
CA SER A 805 -1.30 11.27 11.79
C SER A 805 0.13 11.83 11.79
N PHE A 806 0.29 13.14 11.92
CA PHE A 806 1.58 13.82 12.03
C PHE A 806 2.42 13.32 13.23
N LYS A 807 1.82 13.22 14.43
CA LYS A 807 2.47 12.67 15.62
C LYS A 807 2.84 11.19 15.46
N SER A 808 1.96 10.40 14.85
CA SER A 808 2.18 8.96 14.62
C SER A 808 3.33 8.71 13.65
N GLU A 809 3.41 9.49 12.57
CA GLU A 809 4.47 9.39 11.58
C GLU A 809 5.84 9.79 12.17
N ILE A 810 5.89 10.83 13.01
CA ILE A 810 7.10 11.16 13.80
C ILE A 810 7.46 10.02 14.77
N SER A 811 6.50 9.52 15.53
CA SER A 811 6.71 8.45 16.53
C SER A 811 7.24 7.16 15.89
N ALA A 812 6.69 6.77 14.74
CA ALA A 812 7.18 5.64 13.96
C ALA A 812 8.60 5.87 13.43
N LEU A 813 8.83 6.98 12.72
CA LEU A 813 10.10 7.23 12.03
C LEU A 813 11.27 7.55 12.96
N THR A 814 11.01 8.08 14.16
CA THR A 814 12.05 8.26 15.20
C THR A 814 12.41 6.96 15.93
N LYS A 815 11.45 6.01 16.04
CA LYS A 815 11.67 4.68 16.64
C LYS A 815 12.30 3.67 15.67
N VAL A 816 12.03 3.77 14.36
CA VAL A 816 12.50 2.80 13.34
C VAL A 816 13.92 3.10 12.84
N ARG A 817 14.80 2.09 12.88
CA ARG A 817 16.14 2.13 12.28
C ARG A 817 16.28 1.04 11.21
N HIS A 818 16.05 1.39 9.95
CA HIS A 818 16.20 0.47 8.82
C HIS A 818 16.85 1.15 7.62
N ARG A 819 17.77 0.45 6.94
CA ARG A 819 18.58 0.97 5.82
C ARG A 819 17.80 1.33 4.54
N ASN A 820 16.55 0.88 4.42
CA ASN A 820 15.69 1.16 3.24
C ASN A 820 14.51 2.09 3.60
N ILE A 821 14.63 2.93 4.62
CA ILE A 821 13.60 3.91 5.01
C ILE A 821 14.22 5.30 4.93
N ILE A 822 13.53 6.22 4.24
CA ILE A 822 13.99 7.60 4.04
C ILE A 822 14.15 8.26 5.40
N LYS A 823 15.34 8.81 5.63
CA LYS A 823 15.73 9.40 6.90
C LYS A 823 14.92 10.68 7.15
N LEU A 824 14.20 10.70 8.27
CA LEU A 824 13.61 11.92 8.80
C LEU A 824 14.74 12.84 9.27
N LEU A 825 14.85 14.02 8.66
CA LEU A 825 15.82 15.05 9.01
C LEU A 825 15.26 16.00 10.08
N GLY A 826 13.98 16.36 9.95
CA GLY A 826 13.30 17.21 10.92
C GLY A 826 11.79 17.26 10.76
N TYR A 827 11.15 18.04 11.63
CA TYR A 827 9.71 18.31 11.56
C TYR A 827 9.42 19.74 12.02
N CYS A 828 8.32 20.31 11.55
CA CYS A 828 7.77 21.56 12.05
C CYS A 828 6.29 21.37 12.41
N SER A 829 5.90 21.87 13.59
CA SER A 829 4.55 21.78 14.15
C SER A 829 4.02 23.19 14.43
N HIS A 830 3.67 23.94 13.38
CA HIS A 830 3.21 25.32 13.48
C HIS A 830 1.71 25.46 13.15
N ARG A 831 1.04 26.48 13.71
CA ARG A 831 -0.44 26.70 13.61
C ARG A 831 -0.98 26.89 12.19
N ARG A 832 -0.12 27.16 11.21
CA ARG A 832 -0.47 27.28 9.78
C ARG A 832 0.21 26.22 8.90
N HIS A 833 1.19 25.49 9.44
CA HIS A 833 2.10 24.65 8.67
C HIS A 833 2.59 23.50 9.55
N SER A 834 2.09 22.29 9.31
CA SER A 834 2.62 21.05 9.89
C SER A 834 3.28 20.22 8.79
N PHE A 835 4.60 20.02 8.89
CA PHE A 835 5.36 19.33 7.85
C PHE A 835 6.57 18.55 8.37
N LEU A 836 6.94 17.52 7.62
CA LEU A 836 8.11 16.66 7.87
C LEU A 836 9.17 16.92 6.80
N VAL A 837 10.44 16.92 7.19
CA VAL A 837 11.60 17.18 6.32
C VAL A 837 12.42 15.90 6.20
N TYR A 838 12.65 15.48 4.97
CA TYR A 838 13.28 14.21 4.60
C TYR A 838 14.51 14.42 3.72
N GLU A 839 15.44 13.47 3.82
CA GLU A 839 16.57 13.34 2.89
C GLU A 839 16.03 13.13 1.46
N PHE A 840 16.38 14.05 0.54
CA PHE A 840 15.92 13.97 -0.84
C PHE A 840 16.72 12.90 -1.58
N MET A 841 16.12 11.71 -1.73
CA MET A 841 16.66 10.71 -2.64
C MET A 841 16.30 11.10 -4.08
N GLU A 842 17.31 11.28 -4.92
CA GLU A 842 17.12 11.29 -6.37
C GLU A 842 16.76 9.87 -6.84
N GLU A 843 15.94 9.77 -7.89
CA GLU A 843 15.71 8.48 -8.56
C GLU A 843 17.02 8.05 -9.24
N GLU A 844 17.69 7.02 -8.70
CA GLU A 844 18.80 6.35 -9.41
C GLU A 844 18.24 5.72 -10.71
N ALA A 845 18.72 6.22 -11.86
CA ALA A 845 18.13 5.99 -13.19
C ALA A 845 18.64 4.73 -13.93
#